data_AF-A0AAN6UJD0-F1
#
_entry.id   AF-A0AAN6UJD0-F1
#
_cell.length_a   1.000
_cell.length_b   1.000
_cell.length_c   1.000
_cell.angle_alpha   90.00
_cell.angle_beta   90.00
_cell.angle_gamma   90.00
#
_symmetry.space_group_name_H-M   'P 1'
#
loop_
_entity.id
_entity.type
_entity.pdbx_description
1 polymer ?
#
loop_
_entity_poly.entity_id
_entity_poly.type
_entity_poly.pdbx_seq_one_letter_code
_entity_poly.pdbx_strand_id
1 'polypeptide(L)'
;MNPQSRTTSLSTVSLSAVRRPSVSSRLSSAVSNAERGETQNGAGIAARHQIEEEIAKIKRYEDFTTIDWVQDAAREQLRRKSRRRRQAGLYGTRAFDSRQRILEAYDAAQGWIVMTIIGAAIGVNAAFLNIITEWLADIKLGYCTTGFYLNENFCCWGEDSGCADWHRWTGFEPINWLIYVLCAILFASTAATLVKSYAPYAAGSGISEIKCIMAGFVMKGFLGFWTLVIKSLALPLAIGSGLSVGKEGPSVHYAVCTGNVISRLFTKYRRNASKTREVLSACAAAGVAVAFGSPIGGVLFSLEEMSSYFPLKTLWRSYFCALVATFVLASMNPFRTGQLVMFQVKYDRSWHFFEVVFFIIIGVFGGLYGAFVMKWNLRAQAFRKKYLSKYAILEATLLAAATAIVCYPNAFLRIDMTESMKILFLECEGGEDYHGLCEPDHRFRNVISLILATVIRIFFVIISYGCKVPAGIFVPSMAIGASFGRTIGIIVQALQEAHPQNVFFSSCQLQPDVPCITPGTYAFLGAAAALSGIMHITISVVVMMFELTGALTYILPTMIVVGVTKAVSELFGKGGIADRMIWFSGFPYLDHKEEHNFGVPVSQAAISDVVSIPSTGLTLKAVERLLSNDSYQGFPIIEDDASKILLGYIGRTELRYAVDRAMRERTLSPLSKCTFATPNNPDTTTTTNNPPFLPRSPAHLDYDDYATSTATTIDFAPYIDPTPLTVHPRLPLETVVELFRKIGPRVILLEHRGRLAGLVTVKDCLKFQFKAEAAAEAEAEEGLQHYSGGGGGSGAQERVWEAMKTAAGWVVDAVGRASGGRVRLRDSWEGERDGILDGTEEVGGGDGAVETTSHRSLPRYSCVVDNVNMVNMAISIAKSSAMGIPSACTCCGACAKADTNRFDGLVRALKDALGPSSGLTSDDVDVDQLNRLMAKYESDPREWSRFAMGDESRGYTRNLVDEGNGKSNLLVLVWSPGKGSPIHDHGNAHCLMKILRGNLTETRYDFPKGDGETPMRVISEKVHKENDVAYMADELGVHRVWNQGSDFAVSLHLYTPPNVAKGGCHIFNAETGKKSHVKNCGYYSAYGKRL
;
A
#
# COMPACT_ATOMS: atom_id res chain seq x y z
N MET A 1 4.31 71.48 39.47
CA MET A 1 4.36 72.42 38.32
C MET A 1 5.31 71.83 37.28
N ASN A 2 4.90 71.87 36.01
CA ASN A 2 5.47 71.31 34.78
C ASN A 2 6.90 70.71 34.76
N PRO A 3 7.09 69.55 34.09
CA PRO A 3 8.38 69.07 33.62
C PRO A 3 8.59 69.32 32.11
N GLN A 4 9.83 69.60 31.70
CA GLN A 4 10.40 69.17 30.42
C GLN A 4 11.93 69.07 30.53
N SER A 5 12.47 67.86 30.42
CA SER A 5 13.22 67.41 29.22
C SER A 5 14.36 66.41 29.52
N ARG A 6 14.25 65.29 28.80
CA ARG A 6 15.30 64.42 28.23
C ARG A 6 16.30 63.72 29.16
N THR A 7 16.07 62.42 29.34
CA THR A 7 17.10 61.38 29.23
C THR A 7 16.50 60.09 28.66
N THR A 8 17.25 59.48 27.74
CA THR A 8 17.03 58.19 27.08
C THR A 8 17.04 57.02 28.06
N SER A 9 16.05 56.11 27.96
CA SER A 9 16.05 54.81 28.66
C SER A 9 15.61 53.70 27.72
N LEU A 10 16.43 52.65 27.61
CA LEU A 10 16.02 51.33 27.15
C LEU A 10 14.95 50.79 28.11
N SER A 11 13.80 50.40 27.57
CA SER A 11 12.75 49.68 28.31
C SER A 11 12.55 48.29 27.73
N THR A 12 12.80 47.30 28.57
CA THR A 12 12.38 45.91 28.51
C THR A 12 10.88 45.78 28.25
N VAL A 13 10.47 45.05 27.21
CA VAL A 13 9.07 44.71 26.92
C VAL A 13 8.80 43.26 27.32
N SER A 14 7.78 43.09 28.15
CA SER A 14 7.21 41.81 28.58
C SER A 14 6.56 41.06 27.41
N LEU A 15 6.88 39.78 27.25
CA LEU A 15 6.20 38.87 26.32
C LEU A 15 4.82 38.47 26.89
N SER A 16 3.76 39.06 26.35
CA SER A 16 2.41 38.52 26.45
C SER A 16 2.26 37.32 25.50
N ALA A 17 1.88 36.16 26.03
CA ALA A 17 1.59 34.97 25.24
C ALA A 17 0.33 35.18 24.38
N VAL A 18 0.51 35.43 23.08
CA VAL A 18 -0.57 35.43 22.09
C VAL A 18 -0.93 33.98 21.76
N ARG A 19 -2.14 33.58 22.15
CA ARG A 19 -2.74 32.28 21.83
C ARG A 19 -2.92 32.16 20.30
N ARG A 20 -2.24 31.21 19.66
CA ARG A 20 -2.42 30.92 18.22
C ARG A 20 -3.84 30.40 17.99
N PRO A 21 -4.61 30.94 17.01
CA PRO A 21 -5.92 30.39 16.68
C PRO A 21 -5.77 29.11 15.84
N SER A 22 -6.72 28.18 16.00
CA SER A 22 -6.75 26.87 15.33
C SER A 22 -6.97 26.97 13.82
N VAL A 23 -6.49 25.97 13.08
CA VAL A 23 -6.56 25.84 11.62
C VAL A 23 -8.00 26.05 11.08
N SER A 24 -9.04 25.65 11.83
CA SER A 24 -10.44 25.82 11.42
C SER A 24 -10.89 27.29 11.32
N SER A 25 -10.37 28.16 12.18
CA SER A 25 -10.70 29.60 12.15
C SER A 25 -10.09 30.32 10.95
N ARG A 26 -8.97 29.79 10.43
CA ARG A 26 -8.22 30.36 9.29
C ARG A 26 -8.83 29.91 7.96
N LEU A 27 -9.30 28.66 7.89
CA LEU A 27 -10.02 28.12 6.73
C LEU A 27 -11.39 28.80 6.52
N SER A 28 -12.13 29.09 7.58
CA SER A 28 -13.44 29.76 7.46
C SER A 28 -13.32 31.19 6.92
N SER A 29 -12.23 31.90 7.20
CA SER A 29 -11.97 33.23 6.64
C SER A 29 -11.52 33.19 5.18
N ALA A 30 -10.73 32.18 4.80
CA ALA A 30 -10.24 32.05 3.42
C ALA A 30 -11.36 31.67 2.43
N VAL A 31 -12.25 30.74 2.81
CA VAL A 31 -13.41 30.36 1.99
C VAL A 31 -14.41 31.53 1.87
N SER A 32 -14.59 32.31 2.94
CA SER A 32 -15.47 33.49 2.91
C SER A 32 -14.91 34.65 2.07
N ASN A 33 -13.59 34.69 1.83
CA ASN A 33 -12.95 35.69 0.99
C ASN A 33 -12.94 35.28 -0.49
N ALA A 34 -12.91 33.99 -0.80
CA ALA A 34 -13.03 33.49 -2.18
C ALA A 34 -14.41 33.76 -2.82
N GLU A 35 -15.46 33.96 -2.00
CA GLU A 35 -16.79 34.41 -2.47
C GLU A 35 -16.89 35.92 -2.75
N ARG A 36 -15.87 36.72 -2.39
CA ARG A 36 -15.81 38.15 -2.71
C ARG A 36 -14.82 38.40 -3.83
N GLY A 37 -15.32 38.36 -5.07
CA GLY A 37 -14.54 38.73 -6.24
C GLY A 37 -14.15 40.21 -6.23
N GLU A 38 -12.89 40.50 -5.90
CA GLU A 38 -12.25 41.78 -6.22
C GLU A 38 -11.28 41.61 -7.40
N THR A 39 -11.44 42.48 -8.39
CA THR A 39 -10.80 42.42 -9.71
C THR A 39 -9.47 43.17 -9.69
N GLN A 40 -8.35 42.47 -9.93
CA GLN A 40 -7.08 43.09 -10.35
C GLN A 40 -6.51 42.40 -11.60
N ASN A 41 -6.51 43.17 -12.71
CA ASN A 41 -6.28 42.74 -14.09
C ASN A 41 -4.82 42.38 -14.47
N GLY A 42 -3.99 41.90 -13.53
CA GLY A 42 -2.62 41.41 -13.80
C GLY A 42 -2.42 39.91 -13.53
N ALA A 43 -3.28 39.30 -12.71
CA ALA A 43 -3.16 37.90 -12.27
C ALA A 43 -3.79 36.87 -13.24
N GLY A 44 -4.46 37.33 -14.30
CA GLY A 44 -5.29 36.49 -15.15
C GLY A 44 -4.56 35.43 -15.99
N ILE A 45 -3.28 35.63 -16.33
CA ILE A 45 -2.52 34.67 -17.15
C ILE A 45 -1.93 33.54 -16.30
N ALA A 46 -1.40 33.86 -15.11
CA ALA A 46 -0.95 32.86 -14.15
C ALA A 46 -2.12 32.05 -13.59
N ALA A 47 -3.22 32.71 -13.23
CA ALA A 47 -4.45 32.06 -12.78
C ALA A 47 -5.07 31.18 -13.88
N ARG A 48 -5.10 31.64 -15.15
CA ARG A 48 -5.58 30.79 -16.27
C ARG A 48 -4.68 29.58 -16.53
N HIS A 49 -3.36 29.74 -16.44
CA HIS A 49 -2.44 28.61 -16.59
C HIS A 49 -2.58 27.60 -15.43
N GLN A 50 -2.78 28.08 -14.20
CA GLN A 50 -3.04 27.25 -13.03
C GLN A 50 -4.38 26.52 -13.16
N ILE A 51 -5.43 27.21 -13.63
CA ILE A 51 -6.74 26.63 -13.92
C ILE A 51 -6.65 25.59 -15.05
N GLU A 52 -5.92 25.85 -16.13
CA GLU A 52 -5.70 24.86 -17.22
C GLU A 52 -4.93 23.63 -16.75
N GLU A 53 -3.94 23.81 -15.88
CA GLU A 53 -3.19 22.69 -15.30
C GLU A 53 -4.04 21.88 -14.31
N GLU A 54 -4.87 22.55 -13.50
CA GLU A 54 -5.88 21.92 -12.65
C GLU A 54 -6.92 21.16 -13.46
N ILE A 55 -7.43 21.74 -14.56
CA ILE A 55 -8.37 21.10 -15.48
C ILE A 55 -7.73 19.87 -16.14
N ALA A 56 -6.46 19.95 -16.57
CA ALA A 56 -5.74 18.81 -17.15
C ALA A 56 -5.48 17.69 -16.12
N LYS A 57 -5.23 18.04 -14.85
CA LYS A 57 -5.16 17.07 -13.73
C LYS A 57 -6.52 16.41 -13.51
N ILE A 58 -7.59 17.21 -13.46
CA ILE A 58 -8.98 16.73 -13.28
C ILE A 58 -9.40 15.77 -14.40
N LYS A 59 -9.11 16.11 -15.67
CA LYS A 59 -9.45 15.27 -16.84
C LYS A 59 -8.74 13.91 -16.81
N ARG A 60 -7.47 13.86 -16.38
CA ARG A 60 -6.71 12.60 -16.24
C ARG A 60 -7.36 11.62 -15.25
N TYR A 61 -8.04 12.11 -14.21
CA TYR A 61 -8.74 11.26 -13.24
C TYR A 61 -10.04 10.65 -13.79
N GLU A 62 -10.66 11.26 -14.81
CA GLU A 62 -11.91 10.79 -15.40
C GLU A 62 -11.71 9.52 -16.23
N ASP A 63 -10.52 9.34 -16.82
CA ASP A 63 -10.14 8.18 -17.64
C ASP A 63 -10.05 6.85 -16.86
N PHE A 64 -9.94 6.89 -15.53
CA PHE A 64 -9.86 5.68 -14.69
C PHE A 64 -11.25 5.20 -14.27
N THR A 65 -11.53 3.91 -14.45
CA THR A 65 -12.75 3.29 -13.91
C THR A 65 -12.49 2.72 -12.51
N THR A 66 -13.45 2.91 -11.61
CA THR A 66 -13.39 2.48 -10.20
C THR A 66 -14.20 1.20 -9.98
N ILE A 67 -13.65 0.24 -9.24
CA ILE A 67 -14.33 -1.00 -8.87
C ILE A 67 -15.16 -0.79 -7.59
N ASP A 68 -16.42 -1.28 -7.56
CA ASP A 68 -17.21 -1.37 -6.34
C ASP A 68 -16.97 -2.71 -5.64
N TRP A 69 -16.21 -2.70 -4.54
CA TRP A 69 -15.86 -3.92 -3.81
C TRP A 69 -17.05 -4.46 -2.98
N VAL A 70 -17.98 -3.58 -2.57
CA VAL A 70 -19.16 -3.93 -1.77
C VAL A 70 -20.15 -4.71 -2.61
N GLN A 71 -20.47 -4.15 -3.78
CA GLN A 71 -21.44 -4.76 -4.68
C GLN A 71 -20.94 -6.13 -5.17
N ASP A 72 -19.65 -6.27 -5.46
CA ASP A 72 -19.06 -7.55 -5.86
C ASP A 72 -19.05 -8.58 -4.71
N ALA A 73 -18.80 -8.15 -3.47
CA ALA A 73 -18.89 -9.00 -2.30
C ALA A 73 -20.34 -9.46 -2.03
N ALA A 74 -21.32 -8.57 -2.16
CA ALA A 74 -22.74 -8.88 -2.00
C ALA A 74 -23.23 -9.87 -3.06
N ARG A 75 -22.86 -9.67 -4.33
CA ARG A 75 -23.16 -10.62 -5.43
C ARG A 75 -22.56 -12.00 -5.16
N GLU A 76 -21.34 -12.07 -4.63
CA GLU A 76 -20.69 -13.34 -4.26
C GLU A 76 -21.42 -14.04 -3.10
N GLN A 77 -21.85 -13.31 -2.07
CA GLN A 77 -22.64 -13.88 -0.98
C GLN A 77 -23.98 -14.43 -1.48
N LEU A 78 -24.68 -13.72 -2.37
CA LEU A 78 -25.91 -14.17 -3.00
C LEU A 78 -25.69 -15.44 -3.83
N ARG A 79 -24.61 -15.50 -4.62
CA ARG A 79 -24.20 -16.72 -5.36
C ARG A 79 -23.93 -17.91 -4.43
N ARG A 80 -23.32 -17.68 -3.27
CA ARG A 80 -23.11 -18.75 -2.27
C ARG A 80 -24.41 -19.21 -1.65
N LYS A 81 -25.33 -18.29 -1.34
CA LYS A 81 -26.65 -18.61 -0.77
C LYS A 81 -27.50 -19.41 -1.75
N SER A 82 -27.50 -19.05 -3.04
CA SER A 82 -28.23 -19.79 -4.08
C SER A 82 -27.66 -21.19 -4.31
N ARG A 83 -26.33 -21.34 -4.27
CA ARG A 83 -25.66 -22.66 -4.30
C ARG A 83 -26.02 -23.53 -3.10
N ARG A 84 -25.96 -22.99 -1.87
CA ARG A 84 -26.38 -23.71 -0.65
C ARG A 84 -27.85 -24.15 -0.70
N ARG A 85 -28.73 -23.30 -1.24
CA ARG A 85 -30.15 -23.65 -1.43
C ARG A 85 -30.34 -24.77 -2.45
N ARG A 86 -29.60 -24.75 -3.57
CA ARG A 86 -29.60 -25.87 -4.54
C ARG A 86 -29.09 -27.17 -3.89
N GLN A 87 -28.02 -27.10 -3.09
CA GLN A 87 -27.50 -28.27 -2.37
C GLN A 87 -28.49 -28.84 -1.34
N ALA A 88 -29.20 -27.98 -0.61
CA ALA A 88 -30.24 -28.42 0.34
C ALA A 88 -31.42 -29.13 -0.35
N GLY A 89 -31.75 -28.77 -1.59
CA GLY A 89 -32.81 -29.42 -2.38
C GLY A 89 -32.40 -30.73 -3.06
N LEU A 90 -31.11 -31.07 -3.10
CA LEU A 90 -30.54 -32.21 -3.82
C LEU A 90 -30.22 -33.42 -2.93
N TYR A 91 -30.42 -33.32 -1.61
CA TYR A 91 -30.25 -34.43 -0.66
C TYR A 91 -31.28 -35.58 -0.84
N GLY A 92 -32.21 -35.47 -1.80
CA GLY A 92 -33.30 -36.42 -2.03
C GLY A 92 -33.08 -37.48 -3.13
N THR A 93 -32.06 -37.39 -3.99
CA THR A 93 -31.91 -38.29 -5.16
C THR A 93 -30.50 -38.90 -5.28
N ARG A 94 -30.39 -40.18 -4.92
CA ARG A 94 -29.15 -40.97 -4.74
C ARG A 94 -28.33 -41.31 -5.99
N ALA A 95 -28.69 -40.88 -7.20
CA ALA A 95 -28.11 -41.40 -8.46
C ALA A 95 -27.09 -40.47 -9.18
N PHE A 96 -26.93 -39.21 -8.77
CA PHE A 96 -26.07 -38.21 -9.46
C PHE A 96 -24.79 -37.80 -8.70
N ASP A 97 -24.47 -38.52 -7.61
CA ASP A 97 -23.59 -38.06 -6.53
C ASP A 97 -22.11 -37.92 -6.93
N SER A 98 -21.55 -38.84 -7.73
CA SER A 98 -20.09 -38.85 -8.00
C SER A 98 -19.62 -37.71 -8.91
N ARG A 99 -20.34 -37.43 -10.01
CA ARG A 99 -19.99 -36.31 -10.91
C ARG A 99 -20.16 -34.97 -10.21
N GLN A 100 -21.19 -34.85 -9.39
CA GLN A 100 -21.47 -33.62 -8.65
C GLN A 100 -20.45 -33.39 -7.53
N ARG A 101 -20.06 -34.42 -6.79
CA ARG A 101 -18.94 -34.35 -5.83
C ARG A 101 -17.61 -33.99 -6.49
N ILE A 102 -17.33 -34.50 -7.69
CA ILE A 102 -16.12 -34.13 -8.46
C ILE A 102 -16.19 -32.67 -8.89
N LEU A 103 -17.33 -32.19 -9.37
CA LEU A 103 -17.55 -30.78 -9.70
C LEU A 103 -17.41 -29.86 -8.47
N GLU A 104 -17.89 -30.30 -7.30
CA GLU A 104 -17.76 -29.57 -6.03
C GLU A 104 -16.31 -29.55 -5.52
N ALA A 105 -15.61 -30.69 -5.58
CA ALA A 105 -14.19 -30.79 -5.27
C ALA A 105 -13.37 -29.92 -6.24
N TYR A 106 -13.70 -29.93 -7.53
CA TYR A 106 -13.09 -29.06 -8.53
C TYR A 106 -13.34 -27.59 -8.22
N ASP A 107 -14.56 -27.17 -7.89
CA ASP A 107 -14.88 -25.77 -7.57
C ASP A 107 -14.14 -25.28 -6.30
N ALA A 108 -13.92 -26.17 -5.32
CA ALA A 108 -13.14 -25.89 -4.12
C ALA A 108 -11.61 -25.85 -4.42
N ALA A 109 -11.11 -26.79 -5.22
CA ALA A 109 -9.70 -26.92 -5.60
C ALA A 109 -9.28 -25.90 -6.67
N GLN A 110 -10.21 -25.36 -7.45
CA GLN A 110 -9.94 -24.45 -8.56
C GLN A 110 -9.07 -23.26 -8.15
N GLY A 111 -9.24 -22.76 -6.92
CA GLY A 111 -8.38 -21.68 -6.41
C GLY A 111 -6.92 -22.08 -6.29
N TRP A 112 -6.64 -23.27 -5.76
CA TRP A 112 -5.29 -23.78 -5.64
C TRP A 112 -4.70 -24.15 -6.99
N ILE A 113 -5.47 -24.80 -7.86
CA ILE A 113 -5.06 -25.15 -9.24
C ILE A 113 -4.65 -23.90 -10.02
N VAL A 114 -5.47 -22.84 -9.97
CA VAL A 114 -5.16 -21.58 -10.66
C VAL A 114 -3.87 -20.96 -10.12
N MET A 115 -3.67 -20.94 -8.79
CA MET A 115 -2.44 -20.42 -8.20
C MET A 115 -1.21 -21.26 -8.56
N THR A 116 -1.33 -22.59 -8.67
CA THR A 116 -0.25 -23.47 -9.11
C THR A 116 0.14 -23.18 -10.56
N ILE A 117 -0.84 -23.09 -11.47
CA ILE A 117 -0.58 -22.81 -12.89
C ILE A 117 0.08 -21.43 -13.05
N ILE A 118 -0.42 -20.43 -12.32
CA ILE A 118 0.14 -19.08 -12.33
C ILE A 118 1.57 -19.08 -11.78
N GLY A 119 1.81 -19.71 -10.63
CA GLY A 119 3.14 -19.79 -10.02
C GLY A 119 4.14 -20.47 -10.94
N ALA A 120 3.75 -21.60 -11.56
CA ALA A 120 4.59 -22.30 -12.51
C ALA A 120 4.93 -21.45 -13.74
N ALA A 121 3.94 -20.74 -14.32
CA ALA A 121 4.17 -19.85 -15.45
C ALA A 121 5.10 -18.67 -15.09
N ILE A 122 4.97 -18.11 -13.88
CA ILE A 122 5.86 -17.05 -13.38
C ILE A 122 7.29 -17.57 -13.22
N GLY A 123 7.47 -18.76 -12.65
CA GLY A 123 8.78 -19.41 -12.49
C GLY A 123 9.47 -19.67 -13.83
N VAL A 124 8.73 -20.19 -14.82
CA VAL A 124 9.26 -20.43 -16.18
C VAL A 124 9.67 -19.11 -16.87
N ASN A 125 8.84 -18.07 -16.77
CA ASN A 125 9.16 -16.77 -17.36
C ASN A 125 10.41 -16.15 -16.69
N ALA A 126 10.51 -16.25 -15.36
CA ALA A 126 11.69 -15.79 -14.61
C ALA A 126 12.97 -16.54 -15.01
N ALA A 127 12.91 -17.86 -15.20
CA ALA A 127 14.05 -18.65 -15.64
C ALA A 127 14.53 -18.23 -17.04
N PHE A 128 13.60 -18.06 -17.99
CA PHE A 128 13.91 -17.57 -19.34
C PHE A 128 14.55 -16.18 -19.32
N LEU A 129 14.02 -15.27 -18.50
CA LEU A 129 14.58 -13.94 -18.31
C LEU A 129 16.01 -13.99 -17.77
N ASN A 130 16.29 -14.80 -16.75
CA ASN A 130 17.63 -14.92 -16.18
C ASN A 130 18.62 -15.47 -17.22
N ILE A 131 18.28 -16.57 -17.91
CA ILE A 131 19.15 -17.19 -18.92
C ILE A 131 19.50 -16.20 -20.04
N ILE A 132 18.51 -15.47 -20.58
CA ILE A 132 18.77 -14.50 -21.66
C ILE A 132 19.54 -13.29 -21.15
N THR A 133 19.25 -12.82 -19.95
CA THR A 133 19.93 -11.63 -19.39
C THR A 133 21.41 -11.89 -19.23
N GLU A 134 21.80 -13.06 -18.71
CA GLU A 134 23.21 -13.44 -18.58
C GLU A 134 23.90 -13.58 -19.92
N TRP A 135 23.28 -14.30 -20.87
CA TRP A 135 23.85 -14.44 -22.20
C TRP A 135 24.04 -13.08 -22.91
N LEU A 136 23.09 -12.15 -22.77
CA LEU A 136 23.21 -10.79 -23.31
C LEU A 136 24.23 -9.91 -22.56
N ALA A 137 24.54 -10.22 -21.30
CA ALA A 137 25.60 -9.54 -20.57
C ALA A 137 26.97 -9.98 -21.09
N ASP A 138 27.16 -11.29 -21.23
CA ASP A 138 28.45 -11.91 -21.58
C ASP A 138 28.84 -11.71 -23.05
N ILE A 139 27.86 -11.70 -23.97
CA ILE A 139 28.11 -11.48 -25.41
C ILE A 139 28.80 -10.14 -25.71
N LYS A 140 28.72 -9.16 -24.79
CA LYS A 140 29.45 -7.88 -24.93
C LYS A 140 30.95 -8.02 -24.69
N LEU A 141 31.35 -9.03 -23.93
CA LEU A 141 32.74 -9.27 -23.52
C LEU A 141 33.43 -10.29 -24.43
N GLY A 142 32.71 -11.33 -24.85
CA GLY A 142 33.26 -12.40 -25.68
C GLY A 142 32.21 -13.36 -26.21
N TYR A 143 32.68 -14.48 -26.75
CA TYR A 143 31.85 -15.58 -27.23
C TYR A 143 32.50 -16.93 -26.92
N CYS A 144 31.66 -17.96 -26.84
CA CYS A 144 32.09 -19.34 -26.64
C CYS A 144 32.28 -20.05 -27.99
N THR A 145 33.39 -20.79 -28.15
CA THR A 145 33.70 -21.55 -29.39
C THR A 145 32.87 -22.82 -29.54
N THR A 146 32.53 -23.48 -28.43
CA THR A 146 31.75 -24.74 -28.43
C THR A 146 30.28 -24.49 -28.79
N GLY A 147 29.75 -23.31 -28.49
CA GLY A 147 28.40 -22.90 -28.89
C GLY A 147 28.10 -21.44 -28.56
N PHE A 148 27.67 -20.67 -29.56
CA PHE A 148 27.40 -19.22 -29.44
C PHE A 148 26.29 -18.85 -28.43
N TYR A 149 25.38 -19.78 -28.13
CA TYR A 149 24.27 -19.56 -27.20
C TYR A 149 24.65 -19.82 -25.72
N LEU A 150 25.89 -20.25 -25.46
CA LEU A 150 26.39 -20.50 -24.11
C LEU A 150 26.97 -19.19 -23.52
N ASN A 151 26.64 -18.93 -22.26
CA ASN A 151 27.24 -17.84 -21.48
C ASN A 151 28.64 -18.25 -20.99
N GLU A 152 29.41 -17.34 -20.38
CA GLU A 152 30.79 -17.62 -19.95
C GLU A 152 30.82 -18.77 -18.92
N ASN A 153 29.96 -18.71 -17.91
CA ASN A 153 29.87 -19.76 -16.88
C ASN A 153 29.51 -21.15 -17.44
N PHE A 154 28.70 -21.23 -18.50
CA PHE A 154 28.33 -22.49 -19.16
C PHE A 154 29.41 -22.98 -20.11
N CYS A 155 30.11 -22.06 -20.78
CA CYS A 155 31.24 -22.38 -21.64
C CYS A 155 32.38 -23.01 -20.83
N CYS A 156 32.61 -22.48 -19.63
CA CYS A 156 33.77 -22.75 -18.80
C CYS A 156 33.46 -23.72 -17.64
N TRP A 157 32.47 -24.57 -17.84
CA TRP A 157 31.95 -25.44 -16.80
C TRP A 157 32.97 -26.52 -16.39
N GLY A 158 33.47 -26.46 -15.16
CA GLY A 158 34.37 -27.46 -14.57
C GLY A 158 35.86 -27.17 -14.73
N GLU A 159 36.25 -25.98 -15.20
CA GLU A 159 37.63 -25.47 -15.19
C GLU A 159 37.76 -24.32 -14.18
N ASP A 160 38.60 -24.52 -13.15
CA ASP A 160 38.78 -23.57 -12.04
C ASP A 160 39.84 -22.48 -12.32
N SER A 161 40.41 -22.40 -13.54
CA SER A 161 41.50 -21.46 -13.84
C SER A 161 41.57 -21.04 -15.31
N GLY A 162 40.65 -20.18 -15.73
CA GLY A 162 40.65 -19.62 -17.07
C GLY A 162 40.24 -20.63 -18.15
N CYS A 163 39.31 -20.21 -18.99
CA CYS A 163 38.62 -21.06 -19.93
C CYS A 163 39.26 -20.98 -21.32
N ALA A 164 39.72 -22.10 -21.86
CA ALA A 164 40.30 -22.14 -23.20
C ALA A 164 39.28 -21.87 -24.31
N ASP A 165 37.99 -22.17 -24.05
CA ASP A 165 36.91 -22.08 -25.03
C ASP A 165 36.20 -20.72 -25.06
N TRP A 166 36.45 -19.86 -24.06
CA TRP A 166 35.89 -18.50 -24.02
C TRP A 166 36.89 -17.50 -24.60
N HIS A 167 36.53 -16.92 -25.73
CA HIS A 167 37.37 -15.94 -26.41
C HIS A 167 36.72 -14.56 -26.40
N ARG A 168 37.53 -13.55 -26.07
CA ARG A 168 37.17 -12.15 -26.35
C ARG A 168 37.04 -11.96 -27.86
N TRP A 169 36.21 -11.00 -28.26
CA TRP A 169 35.98 -10.70 -29.68
C TRP A 169 37.26 -10.47 -30.48
N THR A 170 38.23 -9.77 -29.91
CA THR A 170 39.55 -9.56 -30.51
C THR A 170 40.65 -9.51 -29.46
N GLY A 171 41.90 -9.72 -29.87
CA GLY A 171 43.08 -9.50 -29.01
C GLY A 171 43.46 -8.02 -28.82
N PHE A 172 42.74 -7.09 -29.45
CA PHE A 172 43.07 -5.66 -29.43
C PHE A 172 42.04 -4.87 -28.61
N GLU A 173 42.45 -4.38 -27.44
CA GLU A 173 41.53 -3.77 -26.46
C GLU A 173 40.69 -2.59 -26.99
N PRO A 174 41.20 -1.68 -27.86
CA PRO A 174 40.37 -0.62 -28.43
C PRO A 174 39.21 -1.14 -29.31
N ILE A 175 39.39 -2.28 -30.00
CA ILE A 175 38.31 -2.88 -30.79
C ILE A 175 37.29 -3.57 -29.87
N ASN A 176 37.74 -4.23 -28.79
CA ASN A 176 36.83 -4.78 -27.78
C ASN A 176 35.99 -3.69 -27.13
N TRP A 177 36.59 -2.54 -26.82
CA TRP A 177 35.88 -1.37 -26.33
C TRP A 177 34.82 -0.86 -27.32
N LEU A 178 35.17 -0.76 -28.61
CA LEU A 178 34.22 -0.37 -29.65
C LEU A 178 33.05 -1.35 -29.75
N ILE A 179 33.32 -2.66 -29.76
CA ILE A 179 32.29 -3.71 -29.84
C ILE A 179 31.38 -3.64 -28.61
N TYR A 180 31.93 -3.47 -27.41
CA TYR A 180 31.16 -3.32 -26.18
C TYR A 180 30.16 -2.15 -26.27
N VAL A 181 30.62 -0.98 -26.75
CA VAL A 181 29.76 0.21 -26.93
C VAL A 181 28.71 -0.01 -28.02
N LEU A 182 29.07 -0.65 -29.15
CA LEU A 182 28.13 -0.94 -30.24
C LEU A 182 27.04 -1.91 -29.81
N CYS A 183 27.38 -2.99 -29.09
CA CYS A 183 26.41 -3.92 -28.53
C CYS A 183 25.47 -3.23 -27.53
N ALA A 184 26.00 -2.37 -26.65
CA ALA A 184 25.19 -1.57 -25.72
C ALA A 184 24.15 -0.69 -26.45
N ILE A 185 24.57 0.02 -27.50
CA ILE A 185 23.67 0.86 -28.32
C ILE A 185 22.62 0.01 -29.04
N LEU A 186 23.01 -1.12 -29.62
CA LEU A 186 22.12 -2.03 -30.33
C LEU A 186 21.03 -2.59 -29.41
N PHE A 187 21.40 -3.07 -28.22
CA PHE A 187 20.45 -3.62 -27.25
C PHE A 187 19.49 -2.54 -26.71
N ALA A 188 20.00 -1.36 -26.35
CA ALA A 188 19.17 -0.25 -25.87
C ALA A 188 18.20 0.26 -26.95
N SER A 189 18.66 0.39 -28.20
CA SER A 189 17.82 0.83 -29.32
C SER A 189 16.69 -0.16 -29.62
N THR A 190 17.01 -1.45 -29.58
CA THR A 190 16.04 -2.53 -29.81
C THR A 190 14.99 -2.56 -28.69
N ALA A 191 15.42 -2.50 -27.43
CA ALA A 191 14.52 -2.46 -26.27
C ALA A 191 13.57 -1.25 -26.32
N ALA A 192 14.09 -0.04 -26.57
CA ALA A 192 13.29 1.17 -26.63
C ALA A 192 12.32 1.17 -27.82
N THR A 193 12.72 0.60 -28.96
CA THR A 193 11.85 0.48 -30.14
C THR A 193 10.70 -0.51 -29.90
N LEU A 194 10.98 -1.67 -29.30
CA LEU A 194 9.94 -2.65 -28.96
C LEU A 194 8.88 -2.06 -28.03
N VAL A 195 9.32 -1.34 -26.99
CA VAL A 195 8.41 -0.69 -26.03
C VAL A 195 7.59 0.41 -26.69
N LYS A 196 8.22 1.30 -27.47
CA LYS A 196 7.52 2.43 -28.09
C LYS A 196 6.51 1.98 -29.16
N SER A 197 6.85 0.96 -29.95
CA SER A 197 6.03 0.53 -31.09
C SER A 197 4.90 -0.42 -30.72
N TYR A 198 5.11 -1.36 -29.78
CA TYR A 198 4.12 -2.41 -29.49
C TYR A 198 3.37 -2.22 -28.17
N ALA A 199 4.05 -1.81 -27.09
CA ALA A 199 3.46 -1.73 -25.76
C ALA A 199 4.09 -0.60 -24.92
N PRO A 200 3.66 0.66 -25.07
CA PRO A 200 4.24 1.80 -24.33
C PRO A 200 4.04 1.69 -22.81
N TYR A 201 3.01 0.96 -22.37
CA TYR A 201 2.74 0.63 -20.97
C TYR A 201 3.77 -0.34 -20.36
N ALA A 202 4.66 -0.94 -21.15
CA ALA A 202 5.74 -1.80 -20.64
C ALA A 202 6.90 -0.99 -20.02
N ALA A 203 7.02 0.31 -20.34
CA ALA A 203 8.08 1.18 -19.83
C ALA A 203 8.08 1.30 -18.30
N GLY A 204 9.25 1.54 -17.72
CA GLY A 204 9.44 1.70 -16.27
C GLY A 204 9.28 0.41 -15.47
N SER A 205 9.09 0.53 -14.16
CA SER A 205 8.97 -0.61 -13.25
C SER A 205 7.59 -1.27 -13.33
N GLY A 206 6.52 -0.48 -13.28
CA GLY A 206 5.13 -0.94 -13.21
C GLY A 206 4.55 -1.04 -11.79
N ILE A 207 5.36 -0.83 -10.73
CA ILE A 207 4.91 -0.97 -9.33
C ILE A 207 3.88 0.10 -8.97
N SER A 208 4.16 1.37 -9.29
CA SER A 208 3.26 2.51 -9.03
C SER A 208 1.89 2.31 -9.68
N GLU A 209 1.87 1.82 -10.91
CA GLU A 209 0.66 1.54 -11.67
C GLU A 209 -0.13 0.36 -11.07
N ILE A 210 0.57 -0.72 -10.67
CA ILE A 210 -0.07 -1.86 -9.98
C ILE A 210 -0.70 -1.40 -8.66
N LYS A 211 -0.02 -0.55 -7.89
CA LYS A 211 -0.55 0.02 -6.64
C LYS A 211 -1.86 0.78 -6.88
N CYS A 212 -1.94 1.54 -7.97
CA CYS A 212 -3.18 2.22 -8.38
C CYS A 212 -4.30 1.22 -8.77
N ILE A 213 -3.96 0.14 -9.49
CA ILE A 213 -4.92 -0.92 -9.84
C ILE A 213 -5.44 -1.65 -8.60
N MET A 214 -4.56 -1.94 -7.64
CA MET A 214 -4.94 -2.60 -6.39
C MET A 214 -5.79 -1.72 -5.47
N ALA A 215 -5.61 -0.40 -5.54
CA ALA A 215 -6.47 0.59 -4.90
C ALA A 215 -7.87 0.69 -5.54
N GLY A 216 -8.05 0.15 -6.75
CA GLY A 216 -9.35 0.05 -7.42
C GLY A 216 -9.49 0.88 -8.70
N PHE A 217 -8.42 1.49 -9.19
CA PHE A 217 -8.41 2.26 -10.44
C PHE A 217 -7.90 1.43 -11.61
N VAL A 218 -8.78 1.05 -12.54
CA VAL A 218 -8.43 0.16 -13.65
C VAL A 218 -7.82 0.93 -14.81
N MET A 219 -6.60 0.51 -15.23
CA MET A 219 -5.94 0.96 -16.46
C MET A 219 -6.11 -0.06 -17.58
N LYS A 220 -6.74 0.34 -18.69
CA LYS A 220 -6.92 -0.53 -19.87
C LYS A 220 -5.58 -0.79 -20.56
N GLY A 221 -5.34 -2.02 -21.00
CA GLY A 221 -4.12 -2.41 -21.72
C GLY A 221 -2.87 -2.65 -20.88
N PHE A 222 -2.77 -2.07 -19.67
CA PHE A 222 -1.62 -2.22 -18.79
C PHE A 222 -1.33 -3.68 -18.42
N LEU A 223 -2.34 -4.41 -17.91
CA LEU A 223 -2.23 -5.85 -17.59
C LEU A 223 -2.45 -6.79 -18.79
N GLY A 224 -2.20 -6.31 -20.01
CA GLY A 224 -2.45 -7.04 -21.25
C GLY A 224 -1.43 -8.13 -21.57
N PHE A 225 -1.81 -9.06 -22.45
CA PHE A 225 -0.91 -10.10 -22.96
C PHE A 225 0.28 -9.54 -23.75
N TRP A 226 0.05 -8.52 -24.58
CA TRP A 226 1.12 -7.84 -25.33
C TRP A 226 2.12 -7.15 -24.40
N THR A 227 1.65 -6.54 -23.31
CA THR A 227 2.53 -5.93 -22.30
C THR A 227 3.40 -6.99 -21.63
N LEU A 228 2.87 -8.17 -21.32
CA LEU A 228 3.64 -9.29 -20.79
C LEU A 228 4.78 -9.69 -21.73
N VAL A 229 4.47 -9.97 -23.01
CA VAL A 229 5.45 -10.42 -24.00
C VAL A 229 6.54 -9.38 -24.23
N ILE A 230 6.15 -8.12 -24.48
CA ILE A 230 7.11 -7.05 -24.77
C ILE A 230 7.97 -6.74 -23.55
N LYS A 231 7.39 -6.74 -22.34
CA LYS A 231 8.17 -6.49 -21.11
C LYS A 231 9.14 -7.64 -20.83
N SER A 232 8.76 -8.90 -21.06
CA SER A 232 9.67 -10.04 -20.91
C SER A 232 10.81 -10.04 -21.94
N LEU A 233 10.60 -9.52 -23.17
CA LEU A 233 11.67 -9.48 -24.18
C LEU A 233 12.57 -8.23 -24.07
N ALA A 234 11.98 -7.07 -23.77
CA ALA A 234 12.73 -5.81 -23.71
C ALA A 234 13.53 -5.64 -22.41
N LEU A 235 13.16 -6.34 -21.33
CA LEU A 235 13.86 -6.23 -20.05
C LEU A 235 15.29 -6.82 -20.09
N PRO A 236 15.53 -8.05 -20.58
CA PRO A 236 16.89 -8.57 -20.74
C PRO A 236 17.75 -7.70 -21.66
N LEU A 237 17.17 -7.17 -22.75
CA LEU A 237 17.87 -6.24 -23.65
C LEU A 237 18.25 -4.93 -22.95
N ALA A 238 17.38 -4.39 -22.10
CA ALA A 238 17.67 -3.18 -21.34
C ALA A 238 18.81 -3.40 -20.32
N ILE A 239 18.83 -4.53 -19.62
CA ILE A 239 19.91 -4.88 -18.67
C ILE A 239 21.20 -5.20 -19.43
N GLY A 240 21.12 -6.03 -20.46
CA GLY A 240 22.22 -6.36 -21.36
C GLY A 240 22.87 -5.13 -21.99
N SER A 241 22.12 -4.05 -22.23
CA SER A 241 22.69 -2.78 -22.74
C SER A 241 23.65 -2.07 -21.78
N GLY A 242 23.73 -2.48 -20.51
CA GLY A 242 24.57 -1.81 -19.50
C GLY A 242 23.99 -0.49 -18.99
N LEU A 243 22.70 -0.24 -19.22
CA LEU A 243 21.96 0.79 -18.50
C LEU A 243 21.90 0.43 -17.01
N SER A 244 21.92 1.44 -16.13
CA SER A 244 21.86 1.22 -14.68
C SER A 244 20.41 0.93 -14.24
N VAL A 245 19.91 -0.25 -14.63
CA VAL A 245 18.54 -0.74 -14.42
C VAL A 245 18.57 -2.19 -13.96
N GLY A 246 17.53 -2.64 -13.24
CA GLY A 246 17.39 -4.02 -12.76
C GLY A 246 16.07 -4.68 -13.17
N LYS A 247 16.02 -6.01 -13.06
CA LYS A 247 14.84 -6.83 -13.38
C LYS A 247 13.76 -6.90 -12.30
N GLU A 248 14.10 -6.64 -11.05
CA GLU A 248 13.23 -6.99 -9.90
C GLU A 248 11.98 -6.11 -9.76
N GLY A 249 12.03 -4.86 -10.23
CA GLY A 249 10.83 -4.01 -10.28
C GLY A 249 9.86 -4.47 -11.39
N PRO A 250 10.34 -4.58 -12.64
CA PRO A 250 9.62 -5.18 -13.75
C PRO A 250 9.09 -6.59 -13.52
N SER A 251 9.73 -7.37 -12.63
CA SER A 251 9.31 -8.75 -12.35
C SER A 251 7.95 -8.86 -11.69
N VAL A 252 7.67 -7.92 -10.78
CA VAL A 252 6.34 -7.75 -10.18
C VAL A 252 5.30 -7.51 -11.28
N HIS A 253 5.62 -6.66 -12.27
CA HIS A 253 4.67 -6.32 -13.32
C HIS A 253 4.38 -7.49 -14.26
N TYR A 254 5.40 -8.17 -14.79
CA TYR A 254 5.12 -9.32 -15.67
C TYR A 254 4.42 -10.44 -14.90
N ALA A 255 4.71 -10.63 -13.60
CA ALA A 255 4.05 -11.63 -12.78
C ALA A 255 2.55 -11.35 -12.63
N VAL A 256 2.19 -10.08 -12.35
CA VAL A 256 0.80 -9.63 -12.26
C VAL A 256 0.09 -9.72 -13.63
N CYS A 257 0.78 -9.42 -14.73
CA CYS A 257 0.25 -9.63 -16.08
C CYS A 257 -0.04 -11.11 -16.37
N THR A 258 0.89 -12.01 -16.04
CA THR A 258 0.69 -13.46 -16.15
C THR A 258 -0.52 -13.91 -15.35
N GLY A 259 -0.67 -13.43 -14.12
CA GLY A 259 -1.85 -13.67 -13.28
C GLY A 259 -3.15 -13.17 -13.91
N ASN A 260 -3.18 -11.96 -14.46
CA ASN A 260 -4.36 -11.40 -15.11
C ASN A 260 -4.74 -12.17 -16.40
N VAL A 261 -3.75 -12.55 -17.22
CA VAL A 261 -3.98 -13.32 -18.45
C VAL A 261 -4.53 -14.71 -18.13
N ILE A 262 -3.89 -15.45 -17.21
CA ILE A 262 -4.30 -16.81 -16.85
C ILE A 262 -5.64 -16.79 -16.10
N SER A 263 -5.85 -15.87 -15.15
CA SER A 263 -7.12 -15.80 -14.40
C SER A 263 -8.32 -15.48 -15.30
N ARG A 264 -8.13 -14.73 -16.39
CA ARG A 264 -9.19 -14.45 -17.37
C ARG A 264 -9.63 -15.67 -18.18
N LEU A 265 -8.81 -16.72 -18.28
CA LEU A 265 -9.20 -18.00 -18.88
C LEU A 265 -10.26 -18.72 -18.04
N PHE A 266 -10.32 -18.44 -16.74
CA PHE A 266 -11.30 -19.02 -15.83
C PHE A 266 -12.48 -18.07 -15.60
N THR A 267 -13.69 -18.50 -15.97
CA THR A 267 -14.91 -17.69 -15.90
C THR A 267 -15.25 -17.20 -14.49
N LYS A 268 -14.86 -17.94 -13.45
CA LYS A 268 -15.02 -17.61 -12.03
C LYS A 268 -14.25 -16.35 -11.62
N TYR A 269 -13.01 -16.20 -12.11
CA TYR A 269 -12.15 -15.06 -11.80
C TYR A 269 -12.41 -13.90 -12.76
N ARG A 270 -12.65 -14.18 -14.05
CA ARG A 270 -12.97 -13.15 -15.06
C ARG A 270 -14.17 -12.26 -14.68
N ARG A 271 -15.15 -12.80 -13.96
CA ARG A 271 -16.41 -12.11 -13.60
C ARG A 271 -16.44 -11.54 -12.17
N ASN A 272 -15.35 -11.63 -11.41
CA ASN A 272 -15.30 -11.19 -10.02
C ASN A 272 -14.00 -10.43 -9.76
N ALA A 273 -14.10 -9.10 -9.71
CA ALA A 273 -12.95 -8.21 -9.59
C ALA A 273 -12.27 -8.36 -8.21
N SER A 274 -13.04 -8.62 -7.15
CA SER A 274 -12.51 -8.93 -5.82
C SER A 274 -11.59 -10.16 -5.85
N LYS A 275 -12.02 -11.23 -6.52
CA LYS A 275 -11.21 -12.44 -6.67
C LYS A 275 -10.01 -12.22 -7.58
N THR A 276 -10.14 -11.43 -8.64
CA THR A 276 -9.00 -11.03 -9.47
C THR A 276 -7.97 -10.26 -8.64
N ARG A 277 -8.37 -9.30 -7.80
CA ARG A 277 -7.45 -8.57 -6.92
C ARG A 277 -6.67 -9.48 -5.98
N GLU A 278 -7.32 -10.48 -5.38
CA GLU A 278 -6.64 -11.50 -4.57
C GLU A 278 -5.55 -12.23 -5.38
N VAL A 279 -5.82 -12.56 -6.64
CA VAL A 279 -4.84 -13.17 -7.56
C VAL A 279 -3.71 -12.20 -7.89
N LEU A 280 -4.01 -10.94 -8.25
CA LEU A 280 -2.98 -9.95 -8.57
C LEU A 280 -2.03 -9.72 -7.39
N SER A 281 -2.55 -9.69 -6.16
CA SER A 281 -1.75 -9.57 -4.93
C SER A 281 -0.82 -10.77 -4.72
N ALA A 282 -1.32 -11.98 -4.99
CA ALA A 282 -0.52 -13.21 -4.95
C ALA A 282 0.56 -13.24 -6.03
N CYS A 283 0.26 -12.77 -7.24
CA CYS A 283 1.23 -12.66 -8.33
C CYS A 283 2.30 -11.62 -8.05
N ALA A 284 1.95 -10.49 -7.44
CA ALA A 284 2.94 -9.48 -7.03
C ALA A 284 3.94 -10.07 -6.02
N ALA A 285 3.43 -10.83 -5.03
CA ALA A 285 4.27 -11.56 -4.08
C ALA A 285 5.18 -12.59 -4.78
N ALA A 286 4.61 -13.38 -5.70
CA ALA A 286 5.36 -14.38 -6.46
C ALA A 286 6.43 -13.75 -7.38
N GLY A 287 6.15 -12.59 -7.99
CA GLY A 287 7.11 -11.85 -8.82
C GLY A 287 8.33 -11.38 -8.04
N VAL A 288 8.12 -10.89 -6.81
CA VAL A 288 9.22 -10.55 -5.89
C VAL A 288 9.93 -11.81 -5.39
N ALA A 289 9.19 -12.88 -5.12
CA ALA A 289 9.78 -14.14 -4.67
C ALA A 289 10.74 -14.76 -5.69
N VAL A 290 10.38 -14.78 -6.98
CA VAL A 290 11.28 -15.28 -8.04
C VAL A 290 12.43 -14.32 -8.35
N ALA A 291 12.23 -13.02 -8.12
CA ALA A 291 13.25 -11.99 -8.27
C ALA A 291 14.40 -12.16 -7.28
N PHE A 292 14.06 -12.34 -6.00
CA PHE A 292 15.00 -12.42 -4.89
C PHE A 292 15.26 -13.85 -4.39
N GLY A 293 14.62 -14.87 -4.97
CA GLY A 293 14.69 -16.23 -4.43
C GLY A 293 14.10 -16.35 -3.01
N SER A 294 13.21 -15.44 -2.63
CA SER A 294 12.75 -15.23 -1.25
C SER A 294 11.21 -15.29 -1.19
N PRO A 295 10.61 -16.47 -0.97
CA PRO A 295 9.17 -16.64 -0.96
C PRO A 295 8.49 -15.93 0.22
N ILE A 296 9.09 -15.93 1.41
CA ILE A 296 8.51 -15.25 2.58
C ILE A 296 8.67 -13.74 2.41
N GLY A 297 9.86 -13.29 1.99
CA GLY A 297 10.14 -11.87 1.75
C GLY A 297 9.23 -11.27 0.68
N GLY A 298 8.91 -12.01 -0.39
CA GLY A 298 7.98 -11.57 -1.43
C GLY A 298 6.54 -11.37 -0.94
N VAL A 299 6.05 -12.25 -0.06
CA VAL A 299 4.71 -12.11 0.53
C VAL A 299 4.66 -10.93 1.49
N LEU A 300 5.68 -10.75 2.32
CA LEU A 300 5.78 -9.60 3.22
C LEU A 300 5.89 -8.29 2.44
N PHE A 301 6.59 -8.28 1.30
CA PHE A 301 6.63 -7.10 0.44
C PHE A 301 5.25 -6.74 -0.12
N SER A 302 4.48 -7.74 -0.56
CA SER A 302 3.10 -7.51 -1.03
C SER A 302 2.20 -6.95 0.08
N LEU A 303 2.43 -7.38 1.33
CA LEU A 303 1.77 -6.87 2.53
C LEU A 303 2.20 -5.45 2.93
N GLU A 304 3.49 -5.15 2.89
CA GLU A 304 4.06 -3.88 3.36
C GLU A 304 3.90 -2.76 2.32
N GLU A 305 3.90 -3.10 1.03
CA GLU A 305 3.99 -2.10 -0.04
C GLU A 305 2.92 -2.17 -1.13
N MET A 306 2.32 -3.34 -1.41
CA MET A 306 1.33 -3.47 -2.49
C MET A 306 -0.13 -3.38 -2.03
N SER A 307 -0.48 -3.95 -0.87
CA SER A 307 -1.87 -4.07 -0.42
C SER A 307 -2.06 -3.72 1.05
N SER A 308 -2.95 -2.76 1.33
CA SER A 308 -3.28 -2.35 2.70
C SER A 308 -4.29 -3.27 3.40
N TYR A 309 -5.05 -4.06 2.64
CA TYR A 309 -5.94 -5.08 3.17
C TYR A 309 -5.58 -6.44 2.59
N PHE A 310 -5.20 -7.37 3.45
CA PHE A 310 -4.71 -8.67 3.03
C PHE A 310 -5.33 -9.78 3.87
N PRO A 311 -6.45 -10.38 3.41
CA PRO A 311 -7.09 -11.47 4.12
C PRO A 311 -6.15 -12.65 4.34
N LEU A 312 -6.25 -13.34 5.49
CA LEU A 312 -5.44 -14.53 5.79
C LEU A 312 -5.53 -15.61 4.69
N LYS A 313 -6.69 -15.75 4.04
CA LYS A 313 -6.86 -16.66 2.89
C LYS A 313 -6.03 -16.26 1.67
N THR A 314 -5.89 -14.96 1.43
CA THR A 314 -5.04 -14.41 0.37
C THR A 314 -3.57 -14.57 0.73
N LEU A 315 -3.22 -14.45 2.02
CA LEU A 315 -1.87 -14.71 2.52
C LEU A 315 -1.38 -16.11 2.19
N TRP A 316 -2.13 -17.13 2.61
CA TRP A 316 -1.77 -18.53 2.32
C TRP A 316 -1.68 -18.83 0.83
N ARG A 317 -2.58 -18.26 0.02
CA ARG A 317 -2.55 -18.43 -1.44
C ARG A 317 -1.36 -17.73 -2.09
N SER A 318 -1.00 -16.56 -1.60
CA SER A 318 0.16 -15.79 -2.07
C SER A 318 1.45 -16.52 -1.73
N TYR A 319 1.56 -17.02 -0.50
CA TYR A 319 2.68 -17.84 -0.06
C TYR A 319 2.83 -19.11 -0.89
N PHE A 320 1.73 -19.85 -1.10
CA PHE A 320 1.76 -21.04 -1.95
C PHE A 320 2.11 -20.72 -3.41
N CYS A 321 1.58 -19.65 -3.99
CA CYS A 321 1.92 -19.23 -5.34
C CYS A 321 3.41 -18.86 -5.47
N ALA A 322 3.94 -18.12 -4.49
CA ALA A 322 5.35 -17.77 -4.40
C ALA A 322 6.23 -19.02 -4.29
N LEU A 323 5.89 -19.97 -3.42
CA LEU A 323 6.61 -21.24 -3.26
C LEU A 323 6.64 -22.06 -4.56
N VAL A 324 5.51 -22.17 -5.25
CA VAL A 324 5.46 -22.89 -6.54
C VAL A 324 6.34 -22.19 -7.58
N ALA A 325 6.30 -20.86 -7.64
CA ALA A 325 7.12 -20.09 -8.58
C ALA A 325 8.62 -20.23 -8.29
N THR A 326 9.04 -20.14 -7.03
CA THR A 326 10.43 -20.35 -6.62
C THR A 326 10.88 -21.80 -6.82
N PHE A 327 10.01 -22.78 -6.55
CA PHE A 327 10.30 -24.20 -6.79
C PHE A 327 10.52 -24.50 -8.27
N VAL A 328 9.70 -23.95 -9.15
CA VAL A 328 9.86 -24.11 -10.61
C VAL A 328 11.15 -23.42 -11.08
N LEU A 329 11.45 -22.22 -10.58
CA LEU A 329 12.72 -21.55 -10.86
C LEU A 329 13.92 -22.39 -10.40
N ALA A 330 13.86 -22.96 -9.19
CA ALA A 330 14.89 -23.86 -8.65
C ALA A 330 15.08 -25.10 -9.53
N SER A 331 13.98 -25.70 -9.96
CA SER A 331 13.97 -26.92 -10.78
C SER A 331 14.54 -26.68 -12.19
N MET A 332 14.31 -25.48 -12.76
CA MET A 332 14.91 -25.09 -14.04
C MET A 332 16.40 -24.76 -13.92
N ASN A 333 16.87 -24.43 -12.70
CA ASN A 333 18.27 -24.17 -12.35
C ASN A 333 18.98 -23.29 -13.42
N PRO A 334 18.52 -22.04 -13.64
CA PRO A 334 18.96 -21.21 -14.76
C PRO A 334 20.46 -20.89 -14.75
N PHE A 335 21.13 -21.02 -13.60
CA PHE A 335 22.56 -20.77 -13.42
C PHE A 335 23.39 -22.06 -13.30
N ARG A 336 22.73 -23.23 -13.24
CA ARG A 336 23.31 -24.55 -12.87
C ARG A 336 24.05 -24.64 -11.53
N THR A 337 24.19 -23.56 -10.76
CA THR A 337 24.82 -23.54 -9.43
C THR A 337 23.97 -24.15 -8.32
N GLY A 338 22.69 -24.41 -8.58
CA GLY A 338 21.72 -24.80 -7.54
C GLY A 338 21.24 -23.63 -6.67
N GLN A 339 21.69 -22.41 -6.96
CA GLN A 339 21.21 -21.17 -6.32
C GLN A 339 20.01 -20.59 -7.06
N LEU A 340 19.10 -19.94 -6.33
CA LEU A 340 17.91 -19.32 -6.91
C LEU A 340 18.20 -17.98 -7.57
N VAL A 341 19.19 -17.26 -7.03
CA VAL A 341 19.67 -15.97 -7.54
C VAL A 341 21.20 -15.95 -7.53
N MET A 342 21.78 -15.20 -8.47
CA MET A 342 23.22 -15.17 -8.70
C MET A 342 24.04 -14.61 -7.52
N PHE A 343 23.46 -13.70 -6.73
CA PHE A 343 24.13 -13.04 -5.58
C PHE A 343 23.82 -13.72 -4.23
N GLN A 344 23.39 -14.99 -4.25
CA GLN A 344 23.16 -15.76 -3.04
C GLN A 344 24.51 -16.14 -2.40
N VAL A 345 24.71 -15.79 -1.14
CA VAL A 345 25.95 -16.07 -0.38
C VAL A 345 25.59 -16.71 0.95
N LYS A 346 26.51 -17.44 1.58
CA LYS A 346 26.32 -18.01 2.92
C LYS A 346 27.34 -17.42 3.87
N TYR A 347 26.89 -17.01 5.05
CA TYR A 347 27.75 -16.49 6.11
C TYR A 347 27.62 -17.38 7.34
N ASP A 348 28.71 -18.01 7.75
CA ASP A 348 28.72 -18.92 8.90
C ASP A 348 29.28 -18.25 10.18
N ARG A 349 29.74 -17.00 10.08
CA ARG A 349 30.41 -16.26 11.17
C ARG A 349 29.45 -15.37 11.97
N SER A 350 29.77 -15.15 13.23
CA SER A 350 29.10 -14.17 14.09
C SER A 350 29.67 -12.76 13.93
N TRP A 351 28.85 -11.75 14.22
CA TRP A 351 29.25 -10.33 14.28
C TRP A 351 29.56 -9.92 15.73
N HIS A 352 30.31 -8.85 15.89
CA HIS A 352 30.72 -8.32 17.19
C HIS A 352 30.01 -7.00 17.54
N PHE A 353 29.82 -6.73 18.83
CA PHE A 353 29.09 -5.54 19.29
C PHE A 353 29.70 -4.20 18.83
N PHE A 354 31.02 -4.10 18.70
CA PHE A 354 31.68 -2.87 18.24
C PHE A 354 31.31 -2.50 16.79
N GLU A 355 30.93 -3.49 15.98
CA GLU A 355 30.56 -3.31 14.57
C GLU A 355 29.27 -2.50 14.41
N VAL A 356 28.43 -2.45 15.46
CA VAL A 356 27.18 -1.66 15.50
C VAL A 356 27.41 -0.19 15.18
N VAL A 357 28.55 0.39 15.58
CA VAL A 357 28.88 1.79 15.27
C VAL A 357 28.98 1.99 13.75
N PHE A 358 29.63 1.07 13.05
CA PHE A 358 29.75 1.12 11.59
C PHE A 358 28.45 0.76 10.88
N PHE A 359 27.66 -0.14 11.45
CA PHE A 359 26.31 -0.45 10.95
C PHE A 359 25.39 0.79 10.99
N ILE A 360 25.47 1.61 12.06
CA ILE A 360 24.74 2.88 12.14
C ILE A 360 25.18 3.83 11.01
N ILE A 361 26.49 3.95 10.73
CA ILE A 361 27.01 4.80 9.63
C ILE A 361 26.45 4.34 8.27
N ILE A 362 26.41 3.02 8.04
CA ILE A 362 25.82 2.44 6.83
C ILE A 362 24.32 2.76 6.73
N GLY A 363 23.58 2.68 7.85
CA GLY A 363 22.17 3.03 7.90
C GLY A 363 21.91 4.51 7.60
N VAL A 364 22.72 5.41 8.17
CA VAL A 364 22.65 6.86 7.88
C VAL A 364 22.91 7.13 6.40
N PHE A 365 23.92 6.48 5.82
CA PHE A 365 24.18 6.58 4.38
C PHE A 365 22.98 6.11 3.55
N GLY A 366 22.38 4.96 3.88
CA GLY A 366 21.21 4.42 3.18
C GLY A 366 20.04 5.40 3.13
N GLY A 367 19.72 6.06 4.26
CA GLY A 367 18.63 7.03 4.34
C GLY A 367 18.92 8.31 3.54
N LEU A 368 20.14 8.86 3.68
CA LEU A 368 20.56 10.06 2.93
C LEU A 368 20.62 9.79 1.41
N TYR A 369 21.14 8.63 1.02
CA TYR A 369 21.18 8.17 -0.36
C TYR A 369 19.77 8.07 -0.95
N GLY A 370 18.83 7.45 -0.23
CA GLY A 370 17.44 7.33 -0.66
C GLY A 370 16.78 8.70 -0.90
N ALA A 371 16.88 9.60 0.08
CA ALA A 371 16.37 10.96 -0.04
C ALA A 371 16.96 11.73 -1.23
N PHE A 372 18.28 11.60 -1.44
CA PHE A 372 18.99 12.23 -2.55
C PHE A 372 18.51 11.69 -3.91
N VAL A 373 18.53 10.37 -4.10
CA VAL A 373 18.15 9.74 -5.38
C VAL A 373 16.70 10.02 -5.73
N MET A 374 15.77 9.93 -4.77
CA MET A 374 14.36 10.23 -5.02
C MET A 374 14.16 11.66 -5.52
N LYS A 375 14.75 12.65 -4.81
CA LYS A 375 14.61 14.07 -5.15
C LYS A 375 15.15 14.39 -6.54
N TRP A 376 16.33 13.87 -6.87
CA TRP A 376 16.96 14.12 -8.18
C TRP A 376 16.33 13.32 -9.31
N ASN A 377 15.89 12.09 -9.05
CA ASN A 377 15.18 11.29 -10.05
C ASN A 377 13.89 11.99 -10.49
N LEU A 378 13.05 12.46 -9.56
CA LEU A 378 11.82 13.18 -9.90
C LEU A 378 12.09 14.44 -10.74
N ARG A 379 13.16 15.17 -10.46
CA ARG A 379 13.59 16.32 -11.27
C ARG A 379 14.03 15.91 -12.67
N ALA A 380 14.78 14.82 -12.80
CA ALA A 380 15.14 14.26 -14.09
C ALA A 380 13.89 13.84 -14.89
N GLN A 381 12.87 13.24 -14.23
CA GLN A 381 11.59 12.93 -14.87
C GLN A 381 10.83 14.19 -15.30
N ALA A 382 10.80 15.23 -14.48
CA ALA A 382 10.16 16.51 -14.81
C ALA A 382 10.78 17.12 -16.07
N PHE A 383 12.12 17.13 -16.12
CA PHE A 383 12.88 17.57 -17.29
C PHE A 383 12.54 16.73 -18.53
N ARG A 384 12.51 15.40 -18.41
CA ARG A 384 12.16 14.49 -19.52
C ARG A 384 10.77 14.72 -20.07
N LYS A 385 9.79 14.88 -19.18
CA LYS A 385 8.39 15.11 -19.56
C LYS A 385 8.25 16.39 -20.39
N LYS A 386 9.05 17.41 -20.07
CA LYS A 386 9.05 18.70 -20.77
C LYS A 386 9.85 18.68 -22.08
N TYR A 387 11.04 18.08 -22.11
CA TYR A 387 11.99 18.24 -23.24
C TYR A 387 12.26 16.97 -24.05
N LEU A 388 12.20 15.77 -23.45
CA LEU A 388 12.70 14.53 -24.06
C LEU A 388 11.60 13.54 -24.47
N SER A 389 10.33 13.85 -24.25
CA SER A 389 9.19 12.96 -24.53
C SER A 389 9.13 12.46 -25.99
N LYS A 390 9.50 13.30 -26.96
CA LYS A 390 9.52 12.97 -28.39
C LYS A 390 10.70 12.06 -28.79
N TYR A 391 11.84 12.19 -28.09
CA TYR A 391 13.12 11.56 -28.43
C TYR A 391 13.48 10.37 -27.53
N ALA A 392 12.47 9.68 -27.00
CA ALA A 392 12.62 8.56 -26.06
C ALA A 392 13.62 7.46 -26.48
N ILE A 393 13.66 7.09 -27.78
CA ILE A 393 14.59 6.06 -28.29
C ILE A 393 16.02 6.61 -28.29
N LEU A 394 16.22 7.82 -28.80
CA LEU A 394 17.52 8.47 -28.87
C LEU A 394 18.10 8.72 -27.48
N GLU A 395 17.25 9.07 -26.51
CA GLU A 395 17.68 9.22 -25.11
C GLU A 395 18.24 7.91 -24.55
N ALA A 396 17.50 6.81 -24.70
CA ALA A 396 17.93 5.52 -24.16
C ALA A 396 19.24 5.03 -24.82
N THR A 397 19.41 5.25 -26.12
CA THR A 397 20.64 4.85 -26.84
C THR A 397 21.84 5.71 -26.50
N LEU A 398 21.67 7.04 -26.40
CA LEU A 398 22.74 7.94 -25.99
C LEU A 398 23.17 7.67 -24.54
N LEU A 399 22.21 7.38 -23.66
CA LEU A 399 22.52 7.04 -22.28
C LEU A 399 23.26 5.71 -22.19
N ALA A 400 22.86 4.69 -22.96
CA ALA A 400 23.58 3.41 -23.02
C ALA A 400 25.00 3.55 -23.59
N ALA A 401 25.20 4.43 -24.58
CA ALA A 401 26.53 4.76 -25.07
C ALA A 401 27.38 5.45 -23.99
N ALA A 402 26.80 6.43 -23.29
CA ALA A 402 27.49 7.16 -22.22
C ALA A 402 27.84 6.23 -21.04
N THR A 403 26.92 5.35 -20.62
CA THR A 403 27.21 4.36 -19.57
C THR A 403 28.31 3.43 -20.04
N ALA A 404 28.26 2.90 -21.27
CA ALA A 404 29.29 2.00 -21.78
C ALA A 404 30.68 2.65 -21.83
N ILE A 405 30.77 3.91 -22.29
CA ILE A 405 32.03 4.65 -22.37
C ILE A 405 32.62 4.92 -20.99
N VAL A 406 31.81 5.37 -20.03
CA VAL A 406 32.26 5.77 -18.69
C VAL A 406 32.50 4.56 -17.78
N CYS A 407 31.72 3.49 -17.93
CA CYS A 407 31.81 2.30 -17.08
C CYS A 407 32.94 1.35 -17.52
N TYR A 408 33.27 1.29 -18.81
CA TYR A 408 34.29 0.34 -19.29
C TYR A 408 35.67 0.48 -18.61
N PRO A 409 36.21 1.67 -18.32
CA PRO A 409 37.51 1.80 -17.66
C PRO A 409 37.57 1.23 -16.24
N ASN A 410 36.45 1.17 -15.51
CA ASN A 410 36.40 0.67 -14.14
C ASN A 410 35.92 -0.79 -14.12
N ALA A 411 36.74 -1.70 -13.60
CA ALA A 411 36.44 -3.14 -13.55
C ALA A 411 35.08 -3.44 -12.90
N PHE A 412 34.75 -2.77 -11.79
CA PHE A 412 33.49 -3.00 -11.07
C PHE A 412 32.27 -2.38 -11.77
N LEU A 413 32.47 -1.37 -12.63
CA LEU A 413 31.38 -0.77 -13.40
C LEU A 413 31.14 -1.47 -14.75
N ARG A 414 32.15 -2.18 -15.27
CA ARG A 414 32.11 -2.86 -16.58
C ARG A 414 31.18 -4.08 -16.59
N ILE A 415 31.18 -4.83 -15.48
CA ILE A 415 30.37 -6.04 -15.27
C ILE A 415 28.91 -5.71 -14.95
N ASP A 416 28.02 -6.70 -15.08
CA ASP A 416 26.61 -6.53 -14.74
C ASP A 416 26.42 -6.26 -13.24
N MET A 417 25.34 -5.57 -12.88
CA MET A 417 25.05 -5.20 -11.50
C MET A 417 24.78 -6.42 -10.61
N THR A 418 24.14 -7.49 -11.12
CA THR A 418 23.88 -8.70 -10.33
C THR A 418 25.16 -9.47 -10.05
N GLU A 419 26.06 -9.54 -11.04
CA GLU A 419 27.38 -10.16 -10.91
C GLU A 419 28.28 -9.34 -9.98
N SER A 420 28.26 -8.01 -10.12
CA SER A 420 28.99 -7.12 -9.20
C SER A 420 28.53 -7.32 -7.75
N MET A 421 27.25 -7.53 -7.49
CA MET A 421 26.76 -7.83 -6.14
C MET A 421 27.28 -9.17 -5.62
N LYS A 422 27.30 -10.22 -6.45
CA LYS A 422 27.89 -11.53 -6.10
C LYS A 422 29.33 -11.34 -5.62
N ILE A 423 30.16 -10.64 -6.41
CA ILE A 423 31.58 -10.42 -6.10
C ILE A 423 31.75 -9.58 -4.82
N LEU A 424 30.93 -8.55 -4.60
CA LEU A 424 31.01 -7.68 -3.41
C LEU A 424 30.63 -8.41 -2.12
N PHE A 425 29.74 -9.41 -2.20
CA PHE A 425 29.26 -10.19 -1.05
C PHE A 425 30.19 -11.35 -0.66
N LEU A 426 31.06 -11.81 -1.57
CA LEU A 426 32.00 -12.90 -1.32
C LEU A 426 32.94 -12.61 -0.14
N GLU A 427 33.24 -13.65 0.63
CA GLU A 427 34.30 -13.64 1.63
C GLU A 427 35.67 -13.67 0.96
N CYS A 428 36.69 -13.10 1.60
CA CYS A 428 38.05 -13.04 1.07
C CYS A 428 38.85 -14.34 1.23
N GLU A 429 38.27 -15.40 1.81
CA GLU A 429 38.92 -16.70 2.00
C GLU A 429 38.30 -17.75 1.06
N GLY A 430 39.12 -18.36 0.20
CA GLY A 430 38.74 -19.55 -0.58
C GLY A 430 38.06 -19.31 -1.94
N GLY A 431 38.08 -18.09 -2.50
CA GLY A 431 37.58 -17.80 -3.85
C GLY A 431 38.64 -17.16 -4.76
N GLU A 432 38.42 -17.19 -6.08
CA GLU A 432 39.22 -16.40 -7.03
C GLU A 432 39.14 -14.91 -6.67
N ASP A 433 40.28 -14.26 -6.42
CA ASP A 433 40.29 -12.84 -6.07
C ASP A 433 40.09 -11.99 -7.33
N TYR A 434 38.86 -11.52 -7.55
CA TYR A 434 38.51 -10.70 -8.70
C TYR A 434 39.29 -9.37 -8.67
N HIS A 435 40.30 -9.24 -9.54
CA HIS A 435 41.17 -8.06 -9.63
C HIS A 435 41.88 -7.67 -8.32
N GLY A 436 42.20 -8.65 -7.47
CA GLY A 436 42.91 -8.40 -6.21
C GLY A 436 42.08 -7.56 -5.23
N LEU A 437 40.76 -7.78 -5.15
CA LEU A 437 39.83 -7.07 -4.28
C LEU A 437 40.18 -7.27 -2.79
N CYS A 438 40.70 -8.45 -2.45
CA CYS A 438 41.05 -8.86 -1.10
C CYS A 438 42.56 -8.75 -0.80
N GLU A 439 43.40 -8.56 -1.82
CA GLU A 439 44.85 -8.35 -1.68
C GLU A 439 45.21 -7.08 -0.86
N PRO A 440 46.07 -7.19 0.17
CA PRO A 440 46.51 -6.06 0.98
C PRO A 440 47.16 -4.91 0.20
N ASP A 441 47.99 -5.23 -0.79
CA ASP A 441 48.78 -4.26 -1.57
C ASP A 441 47.90 -3.35 -2.45
N HIS A 442 46.71 -3.82 -2.82
CA HIS A 442 45.79 -3.11 -3.71
C HIS A 442 44.64 -2.42 -2.97
N ARG A 443 44.55 -2.52 -1.63
CA ARG A 443 43.41 -2.00 -0.83
C ARG A 443 43.10 -0.52 -1.09
N PHE A 444 44.11 0.35 -1.12
CA PHE A 444 43.89 1.78 -1.33
C PHE A 444 43.32 2.08 -2.73
N ARG A 445 43.85 1.40 -3.77
CA ARG A 445 43.35 1.49 -5.15
C ARG A 445 41.90 0.99 -5.23
N ASN A 446 41.59 -0.11 -4.57
CA ASN A 446 40.25 -0.71 -4.57
C ASN A 446 39.24 0.19 -3.84
N VAL A 447 39.61 0.77 -2.70
CA VAL A 447 38.77 1.75 -1.96
C VAL A 447 38.44 2.95 -2.84
N ILE A 448 39.44 3.56 -3.50
CA ILE A 448 39.20 4.69 -4.42
C ILE A 448 38.31 4.25 -5.59
N SER A 449 38.58 3.08 -6.17
CA SER A 449 37.81 2.54 -7.29
C SER A 449 36.34 2.30 -6.92
N LEU A 450 36.07 1.76 -5.71
CA LEU A 450 34.72 1.50 -5.21
C LEU A 450 33.97 2.78 -4.84
N ILE A 451 34.66 3.79 -4.26
CA ILE A 451 34.06 5.10 -4.00
C ILE A 451 33.67 5.77 -5.32
N LEU A 452 34.57 5.78 -6.31
CA LEU A 452 34.31 6.31 -7.64
C LEU A 452 33.15 5.55 -8.31
N ALA A 453 33.14 4.22 -8.22
CA ALA A 453 32.05 3.39 -8.73
C ALA A 453 30.72 3.72 -8.06
N THR A 454 30.71 3.94 -6.74
CA THR A 454 29.53 4.35 -5.97
C THR A 454 28.97 5.67 -6.50
N VAL A 455 29.80 6.70 -6.65
CA VAL A 455 29.37 8.03 -7.14
C VAL A 455 28.84 7.96 -8.58
N ILE A 456 29.55 7.26 -9.47
CA ILE A 456 29.15 7.14 -10.88
C ILE A 456 27.84 6.35 -11.01
N ARG A 457 27.66 5.26 -10.23
CA ARG A 457 26.40 4.51 -10.19
C ARG A 457 25.25 5.36 -9.70
N ILE A 458 25.42 6.16 -8.64
CA ILE A 458 24.37 7.07 -8.15
C ILE A 458 23.89 7.99 -9.28
N PHE A 459 24.83 8.60 -10.02
CA PHE A 459 24.51 9.47 -11.14
C PHE A 459 23.74 8.74 -12.26
N PHE A 460 24.23 7.57 -12.69
CA PHE A 460 23.55 6.81 -13.74
C PHE A 460 22.20 6.25 -13.32
N VAL A 461 22.01 5.81 -12.06
CA VAL A 461 20.70 5.34 -11.57
C VAL A 461 19.66 6.45 -11.64
N ILE A 462 20.02 7.67 -11.21
CA ILE A 462 19.13 8.85 -11.24
C ILE A 462 18.63 9.11 -12.67
N ILE A 463 19.52 8.99 -13.66
CA ILE A 463 19.18 9.21 -15.06
C ILE A 463 18.48 7.95 -15.62
N SER A 464 19.07 6.76 -15.61
CA SER A 464 18.55 5.57 -16.30
C SER A 464 17.14 5.13 -15.87
N TYR A 465 16.73 5.31 -14.61
CA TYR A 465 15.43 4.82 -14.12
C TYR A 465 14.21 5.43 -14.85
N GLY A 466 14.35 6.61 -15.47
CA GLY A 466 13.26 7.27 -16.19
C GLY A 466 13.24 7.14 -17.70
N CYS A 467 14.16 6.37 -18.27
CA CYS A 467 14.14 6.09 -19.70
C CYS A 467 12.89 5.28 -20.07
N LYS A 468 12.43 5.41 -21.32
CA LYS A 468 11.26 4.69 -21.85
C LYS A 468 11.58 3.24 -22.22
N VAL A 469 12.20 2.53 -21.29
CA VAL A 469 12.53 1.09 -21.34
C VAL A 469 12.03 0.44 -20.05
N PRO A 470 11.87 -0.90 -19.98
CA PRO A 470 11.54 -1.57 -18.73
C PRO A 470 12.73 -1.42 -17.78
N ALA A 471 12.49 -0.84 -16.60
CA ALA A 471 13.56 -0.49 -15.66
C ALA A 471 13.11 -0.70 -14.22
N GLY A 472 13.93 -1.39 -13.43
CA GLY A 472 13.79 -1.52 -11.98
C GLY A 472 14.92 -0.80 -11.24
N ILE A 473 14.61 -0.20 -10.09
CA ILE A 473 15.59 0.54 -9.28
C ILE A 473 16.22 -0.30 -8.16
N PHE A 474 15.67 -1.49 -7.87
CA PHE A 474 16.00 -2.28 -6.67
C PHE A 474 17.48 -2.74 -6.69
N VAL A 475 17.88 -3.51 -7.71
CA VAL A 475 19.25 -4.03 -7.84
C VAL A 475 20.30 -2.93 -7.98
N PRO A 476 20.13 -1.91 -8.84
CA PRO A 476 21.12 -0.83 -8.90
C PRO A 476 21.33 -0.11 -7.56
N SER A 477 20.27 0.05 -6.76
CA SER A 477 20.36 0.64 -5.42
C SER A 477 21.08 -0.27 -4.43
N MET A 478 20.77 -1.57 -4.45
CA MET A 478 21.50 -2.56 -3.66
C MET A 478 22.99 -2.60 -4.03
N ALA A 479 23.33 -2.52 -5.32
CA ALA A 479 24.71 -2.51 -5.78
C ALA A 479 25.48 -1.26 -5.31
N ILE A 480 24.85 -0.09 -5.29
CA ILE A 480 25.42 1.15 -4.70
C ILE A 480 25.67 0.97 -3.21
N GLY A 481 24.67 0.45 -2.49
CA GLY A 481 24.79 0.13 -1.07
C GLY A 481 25.89 -0.89 -0.78
N ALA A 482 26.00 -1.93 -1.61
CA ALA A 482 27.03 -2.95 -1.52
C ALA A 482 28.43 -2.39 -1.75
N SER A 483 28.62 -1.52 -2.74
CA SER A 483 29.91 -0.86 -2.99
C SER A 483 30.33 0.03 -1.82
N PHE A 484 29.40 0.81 -1.25
CA PHE A 484 29.68 1.63 -0.07
C PHE A 484 29.95 0.76 1.17
N GLY A 485 29.12 -0.25 1.41
CA GLY A 485 29.29 -1.19 2.51
C GLY A 485 30.63 -1.94 2.45
N ARG A 486 31.00 -2.47 1.27
CA ARG A 486 32.31 -3.12 1.06
C ARG A 486 33.47 -2.17 1.33
N THR A 487 33.32 -0.91 0.92
CA THR A 487 34.32 0.14 1.18
C THR A 487 34.53 0.35 2.68
N ILE A 488 33.44 0.49 3.45
CA ILE A 488 33.51 0.58 4.91
C ILE A 488 34.13 -0.69 5.50
N GLY A 489 33.72 -1.88 5.05
CA GLY A 489 34.27 -3.15 5.52
C GLY A 489 35.79 -3.26 5.35
N ILE A 490 36.32 -2.88 4.18
CA ILE A 490 37.77 -2.86 3.91
C ILE A 490 38.48 -1.82 4.80
N ILE A 491 37.87 -0.66 5.04
CA ILE A 491 38.43 0.37 5.94
C ILE A 491 38.48 -0.12 7.39
N VAL A 492 37.43 -0.77 7.88
CA VAL A 492 37.40 -1.31 9.26
C VAL A 492 38.41 -2.44 9.40
N GLN A 493 38.53 -3.31 8.40
CA GLN A 493 39.58 -4.35 8.37
C GLN A 493 40.98 -3.74 8.42
N ALA A 494 41.26 -2.71 7.60
CA ALA A 494 42.54 -2.02 7.62
C ALA A 494 42.83 -1.33 8.97
N LEU A 495 41.81 -0.77 9.63
CA LEU A 495 41.94 -0.13 10.94
C LEU A 495 42.25 -1.14 12.05
N GLN A 496 41.65 -2.33 11.99
CA GLN A 496 41.89 -3.41 12.95
C GLN A 496 43.30 -3.99 12.78
N GLU A 497 43.77 -4.19 11.55
CA GLU A 497 45.14 -4.65 11.28
C GLU A 497 46.21 -3.61 11.69
N ALA A 498 45.92 -2.31 11.53
CA ALA A 498 46.84 -1.25 11.94
C ALA A 498 46.92 -1.06 13.47
N HIS A 499 45.82 -1.31 14.19
CA HIS A 499 45.74 -1.12 15.64
C HIS A 499 45.14 -2.32 16.39
N PRO A 500 45.79 -3.49 16.36
CA PRO A 500 45.24 -4.73 16.92
C PRO A 500 45.16 -4.73 18.46
N GLN A 501 45.93 -3.89 19.15
CA GLN A 501 45.99 -3.81 20.62
C GLN A 501 45.01 -2.80 21.23
N ASN A 502 44.20 -2.11 20.42
CA ASN A 502 43.25 -1.13 20.94
C ASN A 502 42.08 -1.84 21.66
N VAL A 503 41.64 -1.28 22.78
CA VAL A 503 40.50 -1.78 23.60
C VAL A 503 39.23 -1.94 22.76
N PHE A 504 39.08 -1.14 21.70
CA PHE A 504 37.96 -1.20 20.76
C PHE A 504 37.87 -2.54 19.99
N PHE A 505 39.00 -3.23 19.78
CA PHE A 505 39.09 -4.50 19.04
C PHE A 505 39.41 -5.70 19.95
N SER A 506 39.30 -5.56 21.27
CA SER A 506 39.68 -6.64 22.21
C SER A 506 38.87 -7.92 22.02
N SER A 507 37.63 -7.83 21.52
CA SER A 507 36.78 -8.99 21.21
C SER A 507 37.35 -9.87 20.10
N CYS A 508 38.12 -9.30 19.16
CA CYS A 508 38.75 -10.02 18.07
C CYS A 508 39.90 -10.94 18.54
N GLN A 509 40.57 -10.58 19.64
CA GLN A 509 41.73 -11.32 20.15
C GLN A 509 41.37 -12.64 20.85
N LEU A 510 40.09 -12.88 21.15
CA LEU A 510 39.63 -14.14 21.75
C LEU A 510 39.64 -15.33 20.76
N GLN A 511 39.70 -15.07 19.45
CA GLN A 511 39.70 -16.09 18.39
C GLN A 511 40.76 -15.76 17.32
N PRO A 512 42.04 -16.11 17.56
CA PRO A 512 43.14 -15.77 16.63
C PRO A 512 43.11 -16.54 15.30
N ASP A 513 42.41 -17.68 15.23
CA ASP A 513 42.35 -18.54 14.04
C ASP A 513 41.24 -18.15 13.05
N VAL A 514 40.41 -17.15 13.37
CA VAL A 514 39.28 -16.70 12.53
C VAL A 514 39.44 -15.20 12.21
N PRO A 515 39.31 -14.76 10.95
CA PRO A 515 39.33 -13.35 10.61
C PRO A 515 38.22 -12.60 11.33
N CYS A 516 38.58 -11.57 12.11
CA CYS A 516 37.60 -10.86 12.94
C CYS A 516 36.54 -10.12 12.12
N ILE A 517 36.92 -9.56 10.97
CA ILE A 517 36.06 -8.72 10.13
C ILE A 517 35.92 -9.36 8.76
N THR A 518 34.68 -9.55 8.32
CA THR A 518 34.36 -10.03 6.97
C THR A 518 33.75 -8.88 6.16
N PRO A 519 34.49 -8.24 5.24
CA PRO A 519 33.99 -7.09 4.46
C PRO A 519 32.72 -7.37 3.63
N GLY A 520 32.47 -8.64 3.27
CA GLY A 520 31.26 -9.07 2.56
C GLY A 520 29.98 -8.80 3.36
N THR A 521 30.02 -8.96 4.67
CA THR A 521 28.87 -8.72 5.56
C THR A 521 28.48 -7.24 5.59
N TYR A 522 29.46 -6.34 5.54
CA TYR A 522 29.24 -4.89 5.45
C TYR A 522 28.63 -4.50 4.10
N ALA A 523 29.09 -5.12 3.01
CA ALA A 523 28.50 -4.94 1.69
C ALA A 523 27.02 -5.36 1.68
N PHE A 524 26.73 -6.52 2.27
CA PHE A 524 25.37 -7.04 2.41
C PHE A 524 24.46 -6.10 3.23
N LEU A 525 24.91 -5.61 4.38
CA LEU A 525 24.18 -4.63 5.19
C LEU A 525 23.99 -3.29 4.45
N GLY A 526 24.99 -2.85 3.69
CA GLY A 526 24.91 -1.67 2.83
C GLY A 526 23.86 -1.80 1.73
N ALA A 527 23.77 -2.97 1.10
CA ALA A 527 22.74 -3.26 0.11
C ALA A 527 21.33 -3.16 0.71
N ALA A 528 21.13 -3.72 1.91
CA ALA A 528 19.88 -3.63 2.66
C ALA A 528 19.52 -2.18 3.02
N ALA A 529 20.50 -1.39 3.48
CA ALA A 529 20.32 0.04 3.80
C ALA A 529 19.89 0.84 2.57
N ALA A 530 20.57 0.70 1.44
CA ALA A 530 20.26 1.45 0.24
C ALA A 530 18.89 1.09 -0.35
N LEU A 531 18.52 -0.20 -0.32
CA LEU A 531 17.20 -0.66 -0.76
C LEU A 531 16.09 -0.11 0.13
N SER A 532 16.25 -0.22 1.45
CA SER A 532 15.30 0.33 2.42
C SER A 532 15.16 1.85 2.30
N GLY A 533 16.27 2.56 2.07
CA GLY A 533 16.28 4.01 1.91
C GLY A 533 15.48 4.53 0.73
N ILE A 534 15.46 3.81 -0.40
CA ILE A 534 14.69 4.21 -1.60
C ILE A 534 13.23 3.75 -1.55
N MET A 535 12.97 2.57 -0.98
CA MET A 535 11.64 1.96 -1.00
C MET A 535 10.82 2.25 0.27
N HIS A 536 11.45 2.71 1.36
CA HIS A 536 10.82 2.94 2.67
C HIS A 536 10.13 1.69 3.25
N ILE A 537 10.65 0.51 2.91
CA ILE A 537 10.25 -0.79 3.45
C ILE A 537 11.31 -1.34 4.41
N THR A 538 10.88 -2.14 5.37
CA THR A 538 11.71 -2.59 6.49
C THR A 538 11.67 -4.08 6.70
N ILE A 539 10.54 -4.61 7.17
CA ILE A 539 10.37 -6.01 7.54
C ILE A 539 10.65 -6.90 6.33
N SER A 540 10.11 -6.52 5.17
CA SER A 540 10.29 -7.26 3.93
C SER A 540 11.76 -7.33 3.50
N VAL A 541 12.52 -6.24 3.67
CA VAL A 541 13.96 -6.20 3.31
C VAL A 541 14.76 -7.10 4.22
N VAL A 542 14.53 -7.03 5.53
CA VAL A 542 15.21 -7.91 6.50
C VAL A 542 14.93 -9.38 6.17
N VAL A 543 13.68 -9.71 5.83
CA VAL A 543 13.32 -11.08 5.45
C VAL A 543 13.98 -11.55 4.16
N MET A 544 13.95 -10.72 3.11
CA MET A 544 14.63 -11.05 1.86
C MET A 544 16.12 -11.29 2.08
N MET A 545 16.75 -10.42 2.85
CA MET A 545 18.18 -10.45 3.12
C MET A 545 18.57 -11.70 3.92
N PHE A 546 17.79 -12.12 4.92
CA PHE A 546 18.09 -13.37 5.63
C PHE A 546 17.84 -14.62 4.75
N GLU A 547 16.78 -14.65 3.93
CA GLU A 547 16.50 -15.81 3.06
C GLU A 547 17.58 -15.99 2.00
N LEU A 548 18.15 -14.88 1.51
CA LEU A 548 19.29 -14.87 0.59
C LEU A 548 20.57 -15.40 1.25
N THR A 549 20.83 -15.03 2.50
CA THR A 549 22.08 -15.39 3.18
C THR A 549 22.05 -16.74 3.89
N GLY A 550 20.85 -17.19 4.27
CA GLY A 550 20.66 -18.34 5.16
C GLY A 550 21.18 -18.13 6.59
N ALA A 551 21.71 -16.95 6.91
CA ALA A 551 22.41 -16.67 8.16
C ALA A 551 21.51 -15.92 9.16
N LEU A 552 20.93 -16.66 10.12
CA LEU A 552 20.02 -16.10 11.12
C LEU A 552 20.70 -15.08 12.06
N THR A 553 22.02 -15.17 12.23
CA THR A 553 22.82 -14.30 13.11
C THR A 553 22.82 -12.83 12.67
N TYR A 554 22.66 -12.56 11.37
CA TYR A 554 22.69 -11.21 10.79
C TYR A 554 21.32 -10.52 10.75
N ILE A 555 20.25 -11.17 11.23
CA ILE A 555 18.91 -10.55 11.30
C ILE A 555 18.94 -9.29 12.18
N LEU A 556 19.55 -9.35 13.36
CA LEU A 556 19.60 -8.22 14.30
C LEU A 556 20.41 -7.03 13.74
N PRO A 557 21.64 -7.19 13.23
CA PRO A 557 22.35 -6.12 12.53
C PRO A 557 21.55 -5.51 11.38
N THR A 558 20.91 -6.34 10.56
CA THR A 558 20.11 -5.86 9.42
C THR A 558 18.93 -5.02 9.91
N MET A 559 18.23 -5.43 10.97
CA MET A 559 17.16 -4.64 11.59
C MET A 559 17.65 -3.29 12.13
N ILE A 560 18.82 -3.23 12.76
CA ILE A 560 19.41 -1.98 13.26
C ILE A 560 19.70 -1.03 12.08
N VAL A 561 20.39 -1.53 11.04
CA VAL A 561 20.74 -0.73 9.85
C VAL A 561 19.51 -0.19 9.15
N VAL A 562 18.51 -1.05 8.93
CA VAL A 562 17.24 -0.71 8.26
C VAL A 562 16.40 0.23 9.14
N GLY A 563 16.41 0.06 10.46
CA GLY A 563 15.74 0.95 11.40
C GLY A 563 16.33 2.37 11.39
N VAL A 564 17.66 2.49 11.43
CA VAL A 564 18.37 3.78 11.29
C VAL A 564 18.10 4.40 9.92
N THR A 565 18.18 3.60 8.86
CA THR A 565 17.85 4.04 7.49
C THR A 565 16.46 4.67 7.44
N LYS A 566 15.44 3.98 7.96
CA LYS A 566 14.06 4.48 7.98
C LYS A 566 13.94 5.78 8.78
N ALA A 567 14.53 5.84 9.97
CA ALA A 567 14.50 7.04 10.81
C ALA A 567 15.11 8.26 10.10
N VAL A 568 16.21 8.07 9.37
CA VAL A 568 16.82 9.15 8.58
C VAL A 568 15.96 9.51 7.37
N SER A 569 15.41 8.53 6.65
CA SER A 569 14.54 8.77 5.49
C SER A 569 13.29 9.57 5.84
N GLU A 570 12.64 9.29 6.97
CA GLU A 570 11.42 9.98 7.42
C GLU A 570 11.66 11.47 7.71
N LEU A 571 12.89 11.89 8.03
CA LEU A 571 13.25 13.31 8.21
C LEU A 571 13.21 14.10 6.89
N PHE A 572 13.45 13.45 5.74
CA PHE A 572 13.52 14.11 4.43
C PHE A 572 12.24 13.98 3.61
N GLY A 573 11.30 13.13 4.02
CA GLY A 573 10.00 13.02 3.38
C GLY A 573 9.26 11.72 3.71
N LYS A 574 7.95 11.72 3.44
CA LYS A 574 7.08 10.55 3.55
C LYS A 574 7.00 9.77 2.23
N GLY A 575 6.86 8.45 2.31
CA GLY A 575 6.68 7.55 1.18
C GLY A 575 7.95 7.21 0.39
N GLY A 576 7.95 6.03 -0.23
CA GLY A 576 9.06 5.57 -1.07
C GLY A 576 8.99 6.11 -2.50
N ILE A 577 9.93 5.68 -3.36
CA ILE A 577 9.98 6.10 -4.77
C ILE A 577 8.69 5.78 -5.55
N ALA A 578 8.05 4.64 -5.25
CA ALA A 578 6.82 4.23 -5.92
C ALA A 578 5.67 5.20 -5.61
N ASP A 579 5.53 5.62 -4.35
CA ASP A 579 4.53 6.61 -3.92
C ASP A 579 4.80 7.95 -4.57
N ARG A 580 6.05 8.42 -4.53
CA ARG A 580 6.43 9.69 -5.15
C ARG A 580 6.17 9.72 -6.65
N MET A 581 6.36 8.60 -7.33
CA MET A 581 6.08 8.49 -8.76
C MET A 581 4.58 8.49 -9.08
N ILE A 582 3.72 7.97 -8.19
CA ILE A 582 2.26 8.06 -8.31
C ILE A 582 1.82 9.52 -8.28
N TRP A 583 2.29 10.29 -7.29
CA TRP A 583 2.00 11.72 -7.16
C TRP A 583 2.52 12.50 -8.37
N PHE A 584 3.78 12.24 -8.79
CA PHE A 584 4.36 12.89 -9.97
C PHE A 584 3.61 12.58 -11.28
N SER A 585 3.12 11.35 -11.43
CA SER A 585 2.32 10.93 -12.58
C SER A 585 0.89 11.45 -12.52
N GLY A 586 0.44 11.94 -11.36
CA GLY A 586 -0.93 12.38 -11.12
C GLY A 586 -1.93 11.23 -11.21
N PHE A 587 -1.55 10.04 -10.74
CA PHE A 587 -2.47 8.91 -10.69
C PHE A 587 -3.42 9.05 -9.51
N PRO A 588 -4.70 8.62 -9.66
CA PRO A 588 -5.62 8.60 -8.53
C PRO A 588 -5.17 7.52 -7.57
N TYR A 589 -4.68 7.94 -6.42
CA TYR A 589 -4.25 7.02 -5.39
C TYR A 589 -4.60 7.62 -4.04
N LEU A 590 -5.33 6.85 -3.26
CA LEU A 590 -5.70 7.22 -1.92
C LEU A 590 -4.77 6.48 -0.97
N ASP A 591 -3.72 7.16 -0.51
CA ASP A 591 -2.70 6.52 0.32
C ASP A 591 -3.28 6.07 1.66
N HIS A 592 -3.17 4.78 1.95
CA HIS A 592 -3.62 4.20 3.20
C HIS A 592 -2.67 4.47 4.38
N LYS A 593 -1.40 4.80 4.10
CA LYS A 593 -0.37 5.08 5.10
C LYS A 593 -0.52 6.49 5.69
N GLU A 594 -1.22 7.39 4.98
CA GLU A 594 -1.38 8.78 5.40
C GLU A 594 -2.79 9.08 5.91
N GLU A 595 -2.88 9.38 7.20
CA GLU A 595 -4.07 9.94 7.83
C GLU A 595 -4.10 11.46 7.60
N HIS A 596 -5.05 11.90 6.78
CA HIS A 596 -5.30 13.31 6.53
C HIS A 596 -6.42 13.79 7.41
N ASN A 597 -6.14 14.76 8.28
CA ASN A 597 -7.17 15.45 9.06
C ASN A 597 -7.63 16.69 8.30
N PHE A 598 -8.71 16.54 7.54
CA PHE A 598 -9.27 17.63 6.75
C PHE A 598 -10.04 18.64 7.63
N GLY A 599 -10.65 18.18 8.73
CA GLY A 599 -11.40 19.02 9.66
C GLY A 599 -12.66 19.65 9.05
N VAL A 600 -13.12 19.12 7.91
CA VAL A 600 -14.29 19.60 7.16
C VAL A 600 -15.36 18.52 7.03
N PRO A 601 -16.64 18.89 6.97
CA PRO A 601 -17.71 17.95 6.68
C PRO A 601 -17.66 17.50 5.22
N VAL A 602 -18.07 16.25 4.96
CA VAL A 602 -18.14 15.66 3.62
C VAL A 602 -19.00 16.48 2.65
N SER A 603 -19.99 17.24 3.14
CA SER A 603 -20.82 18.11 2.30
C SER A 603 -20.05 19.13 1.48
N GLN A 604 -18.83 19.50 1.87
CA GLN A 604 -17.97 20.42 1.10
C GLN A 604 -17.25 19.74 -0.06
N ALA A 605 -16.97 18.44 0.04
CA ALA A 605 -16.32 17.67 -1.02
C ALA A 605 -17.32 16.98 -1.95
N ALA A 606 -18.59 16.87 -1.53
CA ALA A 606 -19.61 16.13 -2.27
C ALA A 606 -20.34 16.97 -3.32
N ILE A 607 -20.87 16.28 -4.33
CA ILE A 607 -21.71 16.86 -5.37
C ILE A 607 -23.13 16.99 -4.81
N SER A 608 -23.63 18.22 -4.72
CA SER A 608 -24.96 18.51 -4.16
C SER A 608 -26.08 18.34 -5.19
N ASP A 609 -25.82 18.68 -6.46
CA ASP A 609 -26.78 18.55 -7.55
C ASP A 609 -26.63 17.19 -8.24
N VAL A 610 -27.50 16.25 -7.88
CA VAL A 610 -27.41 14.86 -8.33
C VAL A 610 -28.61 14.54 -9.22
N VAL A 611 -28.33 14.02 -10.42
CA VAL A 611 -29.36 13.51 -11.32
C VAL A 611 -29.95 12.23 -10.73
N SER A 612 -31.18 12.31 -10.24
CA SER A 612 -31.93 11.22 -9.61
C SER A 612 -33.06 10.70 -10.51
N ILE A 613 -33.49 9.46 -10.28
CA ILE A 613 -34.63 8.84 -10.97
C ILE A 613 -35.80 8.71 -9.97
N PRO A 614 -36.98 9.32 -10.22
CA PRO A 614 -38.16 9.12 -9.39
C PRO A 614 -38.73 7.69 -9.50
N SER A 615 -39.40 7.26 -8.44
CA SER A 615 -39.93 5.89 -8.27
C SER A 615 -40.96 5.52 -9.33
N THR A 616 -41.72 6.49 -9.80
CA THR A 616 -42.76 6.34 -10.82
C THR A 616 -42.77 7.56 -11.74
N GLY A 617 -43.41 7.43 -12.91
CA GLY A 617 -43.68 8.56 -13.79
C GLY A 617 -42.64 8.80 -14.90
N LEU A 618 -41.46 8.16 -14.85
CA LEU A 618 -40.53 8.20 -15.99
C LEU A 618 -41.04 7.34 -17.16
N THR A 619 -40.83 7.82 -18.39
CA THR A 619 -41.08 7.05 -19.61
C THR A 619 -39.82 6.30 -20.04
N LEU A 620 -39.99 5.18 -20.75
CA LEU A 620 -38.88 4.41 -21.32
C LEU A 620 -37.93 5.29 -22.17
N LYS A 621 -38.49 6.19 -23.00
CA LYS A 621 -37.72 7.16 -23.78
C LYS A 621 -36.86 8.10 -22.92
N ALA A 622 -37.35 8.50 -21.75
CA ALA A 622 -36.57 9.33 -20.82
C ALA A 622 -35.42 8.54 -20.20
N VAL A 623 -35.66 7.27 -19.84
CA VAL A 623 -34.61 6.35 -19.34
C VAL A 623 -33.54 6.13 -20.42
N GLU A 624 -33.93 5.92 -21.68
CA GLU A 624 -32.99 5.79 -22.79
C GLU A 624 -32.15 7.06 -23.00
N ARG A 625 -32.76 8.25 -22.88
CA ARG A 625 -32.04 9.52 -22.96
C ARG A 625 -31.01 9.67 -21.82
N LEU A 626 -31.35 9.23 -20.62
CA LEU A 626 -30.41 9.20 -19.50
C LEU A 626 -29.27 8.21 -19.75
N LEU A 627 -29.57 7.06 -20.37
CA LEU A 627 -28.58 6.05 -20.76
C LEU A 627 -27.74 6.43 -21.99
N SER A 628 -28.21 7.35 -22.84
CA SER A 628 -27.46 7.85 -24.01
C SER A 628 -26.55 9.03 -23.68
N ASN A 629 -26.78 9.74 -22.58
CA ASN A 629 -25.83 10.73 -22.07
C ASN A 629 -24.63 10.02 -21.43
N ASP A 630 -23.43 10.19 -21.98
CA ASP A 630 -22.29 9.32 -21.71
C ASP A 630 -21.49 9.59 -20.42
N SER A 631 -21.92 10.53 -19.57
CA SER A 631 -21.15 10.93 -18.38
C SER A 631 -21.45 10.10 -17.11
N TYR A 632 -22.71 9.71 -16.86
CA TYR A 632 -23.09 9.11 -15.57
C TYR A 632 -22.97 7.58 -15.56
N GLN A 633 -22.67 7.03 -14.39
CA GLN A 633 -22.39 5.60 -14.20
C GLN A 633 -23.38 4.90 -13.26
N GLY A 634 -24.26 5.65 -12.61
CA GLY A 634 -25.35 5.17 -11.78
C GLY A 634 -26.18 6.34 -11.28
N PHE A 635 -27.35 6.02 -10.74
CA PHE A 635 -28.41 6.97 -10.42
C PHE A 635 -29.05 6.61 -9.08
N PRO A 636 -29.19 7.55 -8.13
CA PRO A 636 -30.01 7.35 -6.96
C PRO A 636 -31.50 7.33 -7.34
N ILE A 637 -32.25 6.43 -6.70
CA ILE A 637 -33.68 6.30 -6.84
C ILE A 637 -34.35 7.07 -5.72
N ILE A 638 -35.20 8.03 -6.07
CA ILE A 638 -35.97 8.83 -5.12
C ILE A 638 -37.46 8.53 -5.26
N GLU A 639 -38.25 8.83 -4.22
CA GLU A 639 -39.69 8.68 -4.29
C GLU A 639 -40.32 9.62 -5.32
N ASP A 640 -40.08 10.93 -5.17
CA ASP A 640 -40.56 12.01 -6.04
C ASP A 640 -39.54 13.18 -6.02
N ASP A 641 -39.50 13.99 -7.08
CA ASP A 641 -38.60 15.15 -7.20
C ASP A 641 -38.85 16.21 -6.10
N ALA A 642 -40.07 16.28 -5.57
CA ALA A 642 -40.43 17.19 -4.47
C ALA A 642 -39.98 16.66 -3.10
N SER A 643 -40.17 15.37 -2.82
CA SER A 643 -39.84 14.79 -1.51
C SER A 643 -38.34 14.48 -1.37
N LYS A 644 -37.68 14.14 -2.49
CA LYS A 644 -36.29 13.67 -2.59
C LYS A 644 -35.95 12.57 -1.58
N ILE A 645 -36.94 11.78 -1.16
CA ILE A 645 -36.73 10.67 -0.23
C ILE A 645 -35.97 9.56 -0.97
N LEU A 646 -34.84 9.14 -0.42
CA LEU A 646 -33.98 8.12 -1.03
C LEU A 646 -34.57 6.73 -0.82
N LEU A 647 -34.80 6.00 -1.92
CA LEU A 647 -35.33 4.63 -1.90
C LEU A 647 -34.27 3.58 -2.26
N GLY A 648 -33.26 3.96 -3.03
CA GLY A 648 -32.23 3.02 -3.46
C GLY A 648 -31.24 3.61 -4.46
N TYR A 649 -30.46 2.75 -5.11
CA TYR A 649 -29.48 3.12 -6.12
C TYR A 649 -29.45 2.09 -7.25
N ILE A 650 -29.27 2.55 -8.49
CA ILE A 650 -29.12 1.67 -9.66
C ILE A 650 -27.90 2.07 -10.49
N GLY A 651 -27.07 1.10 -10.87
CA GLY A 651 -25.95 1.32 -11.79
C GLY A 651 -26.41 1.42 -13.25
N ARG A 652 -25.65 2.13 -14.08
CA ARG A 652 -25.94 2.26 -15.52
C ARG A 652 -25.97 0.91 -16.23
N THR A 653 -25.07 0.00 -15.86
CA THR A 653 -24.98 -1.34 -16.48
C THR A 653 -26.21 -2.19 -16.14
N GLU A 654 -26.66 -2.17 -14.88
CA GLU A 654 -27.87 -2.83 -14.43
C GLU A 654 -29.12 -2.26 -15.11
N LEU A 655 -29.22 -0.93 -15.17
CA LEU A 655 -30.33 -0.25 -15.82
C LEU A 655 -30.39 -0.56 -17.33
N ARG A 656 -29.24 -0.50 -18.02
CA ARG A 656 -29.16 -0.86 -19.44
C ARG A 656 -29.53 -2.32 -19.68
N TYR A 657 -29.03 -3.23 -18.85
CA TYR A 657 -29.41 -4.65 -18.93
C TYR A 657 -30.91 -4.85 -18.73
N ALA A 658 -31.52 -4.16 -17.78
CA ALA A 658 -32.94 -4.24 -17.49
C ALA A 658 -33.79 -3.71 -18.65
N VAL A 659 -33.40 -2.58 -19.24
CA VAL A 659 -34.05 -2.00 -20.43
C VAL A 659 -33.92 -2.94 -21.63
N ASP A 660 -32.71 -3.40 -21.94
CA ASP A 660 -32.45 -4.32 -23.06
C ASP A 660 -33.24 -5.63 -22.91
N ARG A 661 -33.41 -6.12 -21.68
CA ARG A 661 -34.21 -7.31 -21.38
C ARG A 661 -35.70 -7.03 -21.60
N ALA A 662 -36.21 -5.92 -21.08
CA ALA A 662 -37.62 -5.56 -21.23
C ALA A 662 -38.01 -5.43 -22.72
N MET A 663 -37.13 -4.84 -23.54
CA MET A 663 -37.30 -4.71 -24.99
C MET A 663 -37.26 -6.05 -25.74
N ARG A 664 -36.47 -7.02 -25.26
CA ARG A 664 -36.43 -8.37 -25.85
C ARG A 664 -37.66 -9.21 -25.51
N GLU A 665 -38.18 -9.04 -24.29
CA GLU A 665 -39.30 -9.85 -23.79
C GLU A 665 -40.67 -9.31 -24.24
N ARG A 666 -40.77 -8.01 -24.55
CA ARG A 666 -42.03 -7.34 -24.91
C ARG A 666 -41.83 -6.29 -26.00
N THR A 667 -42.77 -6.17 -26.92
CA THR A 667 -42.92 -5.01 -27.82
C THR A 667 -43.42 -3.83 -27.01
N LEU A 668 -42.51 -2.95 -26.59
CA LEU A 668 -42.81 -1.82 -25.72
C LEU A 668 -42.91 -0.52 -26.53
N SER A 669 -43.90 0.31 -26.21
CA SER A 669 -43.96 1.68 -26.71
C SER A 669 -42.90 2.54 -26.01
N PRO A 670 -42.23 3.49 -26.70
CA PRO A 670 -41.30 4.43 -26.07
C PRO A 670 -41.92 5.28 -24.94
N LEU A 671 -43.25 5.36 -24.90
CA LEU A 671 -44.04 6.08 -23.89
C LEU A 671 -44.47 5.19 -22.70
N SER A 672 -44.07 3.92 -22.68
CA SER A 672 -44.37 3.00 -21.57
C SER A 672 -43.79 3.56 -20.27
N LYS A 673 -44.58 3.55 -19.18
CA LYS A 673 -44.17 4.08 -17.87
C LYS A 673 -43.27 3.08 -17.15
N CYS A 674 -42.24 3.55 -16.49
CA CYS A 674 -41.28 2.75 -15.74
C CYS A 674 -41.52 2.93 -14.23
N THR A 675 -41.48 1.83 -13.47
CA THR A 675 -41.59 1.82 -12.01
C THR A 675 -40.32 1.26 -11.39
N PHE A 676 -39.84 1.94 -10.35
CA PHE A 676 -38.59 1.64 -9.64
C PHE A 676 -38.83 1.35 -8.16
N ALA A 677 -40.08 1.16 -7.73
CA ALA A 677 -40.42 0.76 -6.37
C ALA A 677 -41.48 -0.34 -6.41
N THR A 678 -41.40 -1.29 -5.48
CA THR A 678 -42.45 -2.29 -5.30
C THR A 678 -43.70 -1.57 -4.78
N PRO A 679 -44.87 -1.71 -5.41
CA PRO A 679 -46.08 -1.09 -4.90
C PRO A 679 -46.39 -1.67 -3.52
N ASN A 680 -46.32 -0.82 -2.48
CA ASN A 680 -46.87 -1.13 -1.17
C ASN A 680 -48.40 -1.18 -1.32
N ASN A 681 -48.95 -2.35 -1.60
CA ASN A 681 -50.39 -2.59 -1.44
C ASN A 681 -50.59 -3.23 -0.06
N PRO A 682 -51.13 -2.50 0.94
CA PRO A 682 -51.37 -3.06 2.28
C PRO A 682 -52.49 -4.11 2.32
N ASP A 683 -53.27 -4.29 1.25
CA ASP A 683 -54.56 -5.00 1.30
C ASP A 683 -54.59 -6.38 0.64
N THR A 684 -53.52 -7.17 0.66
CA THR A 684 -53.59 -8.57 0.23
C THR A 684 -52.87 -9.54 1.17
N THR A 685 -53.38 -9.64 2.39
CA THR A 685 -53.24 -10.87 3.19
C THR A 685 -54.13 -11.96 2.59
N THR A 686 -53.69 -12.58 1.50
CA THR A 686 -54.14 -13.91 1.11
C THR A 686 -52.94 -14.81 0.92
N THR A 687 -52.74 -15.65 1.93
CA THR A 687 -51.98 -16.89 1.95
C THR A 687 -51.76 -17.51 0.56
N THR A 688 -50.54 -17.44 0.03
CA THR A 688 -50.04 -18.46 -0.90
C THR A 688 -48.55 -18.73 -0.65
N ASN A 689 -48.28 -19.87 -0.03
CA ASN A 689 -46.97 -20.52 0.02
C ASN A 689 -46.59 -21.00 -1.38
N ASN A 690 -45.88 -20.20 -2.18
CA ASN A 690 -45.17 -20.74 -3.35
C ASN A 690 -43.80 -20.04 -3.54
N PRO A 691 -42.72 -20.80 -3.79
CA PRO A 691 -41.38 -20.25 -3.98
C PRO A 691 -41.23 -19.55 -5.35
N PRO A 692 -40.36 -18.53 -5.46
CA PRO A 692 -40.31 -17.67 -6.64
C PRO A 692 -39.39 -18.22 -7.73
N PHE A 693 -39.66 -19.40 -8.30
CA PHE A 693 -38.94 -19.89 -9.50
C PHE A 693 -39.72 -20.99 -10.22
N LEU A 694 -40.76 -20.65 -10.98
CA LEU A 694 -41.22 -21.47 -12.12
C LEU A 694 -41.73 -20.55 -13.25
N PRO A 695 -41.39 -20.82 -14.53
CA PRO A 695 -41.99 -20.11 -15.65
C PRO A 695 -43.45 -20.52 -15.77
N ARG A 696 -44.37 -19.55 -15.68
CA ARG A 696 -45.80 -19.77 -15.87
C ARG A 696 -46.05 -20.10 -17.34
N SER A 697 -46.51 -21.33 -17.62
CA SER A 697 -47.01 -21.74 -18.93
C SER A 697 -48.17 -20.85 -19.41
N PRO A 698 -48.35 -20.66 -20.72
CA PRO A 698 -49.42 -19.83 -21.26
C PRO A 698 -50.73 -20.62 -21.19
N ALA A 699 -51.67 -20.18 -20.37
CA ALA A 699 -53.01 -20.75 -20.33
C ALA A 699 -54.04 -19.62 -20.33
N HIS A 700 -54.91 -19.71 -21.34
CA HIS A 700 -56.23 -19.09 -21.49
C HIS A 700 -56.30 -17.57 -21.58
N LEU A 701 -56.46 -17.11 -22.83
CA LEU A 701 -57.11 -15.87 -23.21
C LEU A 701 -58.60 -15.99 -22.86
N ASP A 702 -59.00 -15.42 -21.73
CA ASP A 702 -60.39 -15.00 -21.56
C ASP A 702 -60.56 -13.61 -22.20
N TYR A 703 -61.43 -13.61 -23.20
CA TYR A 703 -61.86 -12.48 -24.00
C TYR A 703 -62.98 -11.80 -23.23
N ASP A 704 -62.66 -10.80 -22.39
CA ASP A 704 -63.57 -9.75 -21.91
C ASP A 704 -62.84 -8.84 -20.88
N ASP A 705 -61.94 -7.96 -21.35
CA ASP A 705 -61.65 -6.71 -20.65
C ASP A 705 -61.04 -5.64 -21.59
N TYR A 706 -61.70 -5.45 -22.74
CA TYR A 706 -61.27 -4.50 -23.77
C TYR A 706 -61.92 -3.12 -23.54
N ALA A 707 -61.60 -2.42 -22.46
CA ALA A 707 -61.82 -0.96 -22.34
C ALA A 707 -61.25 -0.32 -21.05
N THR A 708 -59.93 -0.41 -20.78
CA THR A 708 -59.07 0.65 -20.16
C THR A 708 -57.74 0.09 -19.64
N SER A 709 -56.70 0.00 -20.46
CA SER A 709 -55.31 -0.19 -19.96
C SER A 709 -54.26 0.09 -21.03
N THR A 710 -54.20 1.32 -21.54
CA THR A 710 -53.18 1.79 -22.49
C THR A 710 -51.84 2.22 -21.85
N ALA A 711 -51.50 1.70 -20.66
CA ALA A 711 -50.20 1.95 -20.03
C ALA A 711 -49.59 0.65 -19.52
N THR A 712 -48.83 -0.05 -20.37
CA THR A 712 -47.96 -1.15 -19.93
C THR A 712 -46.85 -0.58 -19.05
N THR A 713 -46.95 -0.75 -17.73
CA THR A 713 -45.91 -0.35 -16.79
C THR A 713 -44.79 -1.39 -16.76
N ILE A 714 -43.53 -0.94 -16.85
CA ILE A 714 -42.33 -1.78 -16.78
C ILE A 714 -41.75 -1.68 -15.37
N ASP A 715 -41.62 -2.82 -14.69
CA ASP A 715 -41.06 -2.88 -13.35
C ASP A 715 -39.54 -3.12 -13.36
N PHE A 716 -38.81 -2.16 -12.81
CA PHE A 716 -37.36 -2.21 -12.61
C PHE A 716 -36.97 -2.39 -11.13
N ALA A 717 -37.93 -2.47 -10.20
CA ALA A 717 -37.66 -2.69 -8.77
C ALA A 717 -36.70 -3.86 -8.48
N PRO A 718 -36.74 -5.00 -9.19
CA PRO A 718 -35.83 -6.13 -8.94
C PRO A 718 -34.34 -5.84 -9.21
N TYR A 719 -34.01 -4.77 -9.95
CA TYR A 719 -32.65 -4.42 -10.36
C TYR A 719 -32.00 -3.33 -9.49
N ILE A 720 -32.75 -2.79 -8.54
CA ILE A 720 -32.32 -1.69 -7.68
C ILE A 720 -31.65 -2.26 -6.44
N ASP A 721 -30.61 -1.58 -5.97
CA ASP A 721 -30.06 -1.80 -4.63
C ASP A 721 -30.88 -0.98 -3.62
N PRO A 722 -31.70 -1.63 -2.76
CA PRO A 722 -32.54 -0.92 -1.80
C PRO A 722 -31.74 -0.40 -0.58
N THR A 723 -30.47 -0.80 -0.44
CA THR A 723 -29.64 -0.46 0.72
C THR A 723 -28.29 0.13 0.31
N PRO A 724 -28.26 1.26 -0.43
CA PRO A 724 -27.01 1.92 -0.75
C PRO A 724 -26.32 2.42 0.53
N LEU A 725 -24.99 2.54 0.49
CA LEU A 725 -24.23 3.09 1.62
C LEU A 725 -24.50 4.59 1.74
N THR A 726 -25.12 5.01 2.83
CA THR A 726 -25.43 6.42 3.12
C THR A 726 -24.61 6.94 4.29
N VAL A 727 -24.25 8.22 4.24
CA VAL A 727 -23.59 8.94 5.34
C VAL A 727 -24.25 10.29 5.58
N HIS A 728 -24.13 10.79 6.81
CA HIS A 728 -24.67 12.09 7.17
C HIS A 728 -23.80 13.23 6.55
N PRO A 729 -24.39 14.32 6.00
CA PRO A 729 -23.63 15.42 5.38
C PRO A 729 -22.59 16.10 6.28
N ARG A 730 -22.80 16.07 7.60
CA ARG A 730 -21.86 16.62 8.60
C ARG A 730 -20.78 15.65 9.05
N LEU A 731 -20.76 14.42 8.54
CA LEU A 731 -19.72 13.47 8.90
C LEU A 731 -18.35 14.03 8.44
N PRO A 732 -17.29 13.95 9.26
CA PRO A 732 -15.97 14.41 8.85
C PRO A 732 -15.50 13.70 7.58
N LEU A 733 -14.85 14.45 6.69
CA LEU A 733 -14.36 13.91 5.41
C LEU A 733 -13.36 12.77 5.63
N GLU A 734 -12.57 12.82 6.70
CA GLU A 734 -11.61 11.76 7.05
C GLU A 734 -12.29 10.41 7.20
N THR A 735 -13.42 10.37 7.91
CA THR A 735 -14.20 9.14 8.13
C THR A 735 -14.76 8.59 6.82
N VAL A 736 -15.20 9.46 5.91
CA VAL A 736 -15.71 9.06 4.60
C VAL A 736 -14.58 8.51 3.72
N VAL A 737 -13.41 9.15 3.75
CA VAL A 737 -12.19 8.67 3.10
C VAL A 737 -11.79 7.30 3.66
N GLU A 738 -11.89 7.07 4.97
CA GLU A 738 -11.64 5.79 5.60
C GLU A 738 -12.64 4.70 5.16
N LEU A 739 -13.92 5.05 5.00
CA LEU A 739 -14.94 4.14 4.44
C LEU A 739 -14.56 3.73 3.01
N PHE A 740 -14.13 4.67 2.17
CA PHE A 740 -13.61 4.37 0.83
C PHE A 740 -12.40 3.44 0.88
N ARG A 741 -11.47 3.65 1.82
CA ARG A 741 -10.26 2.83 1.97
C ARG A 741 -10.55 1.41 2.45
N LYS A 742 -11.40 1.25 3.47
CA LYS A 742 -11.62 -0.04 4.15
C LYS A 742 -12.67 -0.89 3.45
N ILE A 743 -13.77 -0.28 3.04
CA ILE A 743 -14.94 -0.97 2.49
C ILE A 743 -14.85 -0.99 0.96
N GLY A 744 -14.32 0.07 0.35
CA GLY A 744 -14.20 0.19 -1.09
C GLY A 744 -15.52 0.36 -1.88
N PRO A 745 -16.51 1.12 -1.40
CA PRO A 745 -17.68 1.47 -2.22
C PRO A 745 -17.25 2.35 -3.40
N ARG A 746 -17.97 2.28 -4.52
CA ARG A 746 -17.74 3.18 -5.65
C ARG A 746 -18.29 4.59 -5.38
N VAL A 747 -19.42 4.64 -4.70
CA VAL A 747 -20.22 5.84 -4.44
C VAL A 747 -20.75 5.75 -3.01
N ILE A 748 -20.77 6.89 -2.31
CA ILE A 748 -21.46 7.05 -1.03
C ILE A 748 -22.50 8.15 -1.20
N LEU A 749 -23.74 7.87 -0.79
CA LEU A 749 -24.84 8.83 -0.86
C LEU A 749 -24.90 9.66 0.43
N LEU A 750 -25.20 10.94 0.31
CA LEU A 750 -25.42 11.81 1.45
C LEU A 750 -26.90 11.86 1.77
N GLU A 751 -27.25 11.49 2.99
CA GLU A 751 -28.63 11.40 3.44
C GLU A 751 -28.85 12.23 4.70
N HIS A 752 -29.88 13.08 4.68
CA HIS A 752 -30.32 13.80 5.86
C HIS A 752 -31.83 13.63 6.04
N ARG A 753 -32.23 12.95 7.11
CA ARG A 753 -33.64 12.66 7.44
C ARG A 753 -34.38 11.94 6.29
N GLY A 754 -33.78 10.92 5.69
CA GLY A 754 -34.37 10.20 4.55
C GLY A 754 -34.22 10.89 3.20
N ARG A 755 -33.80 12.17 3.16
CA ARG A 755 -33.69 12.93 1.91
C ARG A 755 -32.29 12.85 1.33
N LEU A 756 -32.20 12.68 0.01
CA LEU A 756 -30.97 12.76 -0.75
C LEU A 756 -30.44 14.20 -0.72
N ALA A 757 -29.28 14.39 -0.09
CA ALA A 757 -28.60 15.67 0.04
C ALA A 757 -27.43 15.83 -0.96
N GLY A 758 -26.93 14.72 -1.49
CA GLY A 758 -25.79 14.73 -2.42
C GLY A 758 -25.17 13.35 -2.59
N LEU A 759 -24.05 13.32 -3.31
CA LEU A 759 -23.31 12.12 -3.66
C LEU A 759 -21.81 12.42 -3.61
N VAL A 760 -21.01 11.49 -3.09
CA VAL A 760 -19.55 11.61 -3.07
C VAL A 760 -18.91 10.36 -3.65
N THR A 761 -17.86 10.55 -4.46
CA THR A 761 -17.02 9.48 -4.99
C THR A 761 -15.58 9.61 -4.47
N VAL A 762 -14.79 8.54 -4.62
CA VAL A 762 -13.34 8.58 -4.30
C VAL A 762 -12.63 9.70 -5.06
N LYS A 763 -13.05 9.97 -6.31
CA LYS A 763 -12.45 11.01 -7.14
C LYS A 763 -12.69 12.41 -6.55
N ASP A 764 -13.85 12.64 -5.94
CA ASP A 764 -14.20 13.94 -5.35
C ASP A 764 -13.39 14.19 -4.07
N CYS A 765 -13.22 13.16 -3.24
CA CYS A 765 -12.35 13.23 -2.07
C CYS A 765 -10.89 13.54 -2.47
N LEU A 766 -10.38 12.89 -3.52
CA LEU A 766 -9.02 13.16 -4.03
C LEU A 766 -8.92 14.59 -4.57
N LYS A 767 -9.89 15.06 -5.38
CA LYS A 767 -9.94 16.45 -5.86
C LYS A 767 -9.90 17.45 -4.70
N PHE A 768 -10.66 17.19 -3.64
CA PHE A 768 -10.67 18.02 -2.44
C PHE A 768 -9.30 18.02 -1.75
N GLN A 769 -8.68 16.85 -1.58
CA GLN A 769 -7.37 16.72 -0.99
C GLN A 769 -6.31 17.54 -1.75
N PHE A 770 -6.24 17.42 -3.07
CA PHE A 770 -5.31 18.19 -3.90
C PHE A 770 -5.53 19.70 -3.78
N LYS A 771 -6.79 20.15 -3.76
CA LYS A 771 -7.12 21.57 -3.57
C LYS A 771 -6.67 22.07 -2.20
N ALA A 772 -6.89 21.28 -1.16
CA ALA A 772 -6.47 21.61 0.19
C ALA A 772 -4.93 21.68 0.32
N GLU A 773 -4.22 20.75 -0.30
CA GLU A 773 -2.75 20.73 -0.35
C GLU A 773 -2.19 21.93 -1.12
N ALA A 774 -2.72 22.23 -2.31
CA ALA A 774 -2.29 23.37 -3.11
C ALA A 774 -2.54 24.71 -2.41
N ALA A 775 -3.67 24.86 -1.70
CA ALA A 775 -3.95 26.03 -0.90
C ALA A 775 -2.96 26.18 0.28
N ALA A 776 -2.62 25.07 0.94
CA ALA A 776 -1.64 25.07 2.02
C ALA A 776 -0.22 25.43 1.54
N GLU A 777 0.17 24.98 0.34
CA GLU A 777 1.46 25.32 -0.28
C GLU A 777 1.52 26.80 -0.68
N ALA A 778 0.46 27.34 -1.28
CA ALA A 778 0.39 28.75 -1.66
C ALA A 778 0.49 29.68 -0.44
N GLU A 779 -0.21 29.36 0.66
CA GLU A 779 -0.11 30.13 1.91
C GLU A 779 1.27 30.00 2.57
N ALA A 780 1.95 28.86 2.42
CA ALA A 780 3.31 28.66 2.92
C ALA A 780 4.35 29.46 2.12
N GLU A 781 4.20 29.56 0.80
CA GLU A 781 5.04 30.42 -0.06
C GLU A 781 4.82 31.91 0.23
N GLU A 782 3.57 32.35 0.40
CA GLU A 782 3.25 33.73 0.81
C GLU A 782 3.80 34.05 2.21
N GLY A 783 3.72 33.11 3.15
CA GLY A 783 4.30 33.23 4.48
C GLY A 783 5.83 33.31 4.49
N LEU A 784 6.51 32.61 3.57
CA LEU A 784 7.97 32.67 3.42
C LEU A 784 8.45 33.94 2.72
N GLN A 785 7.70 34.48 1.76
CA GLN A 785 8.04 35.75 1.12
C GLN A 785 8.01 36.92 2.10
N HIS A 786 7.19 36.85 3.16
CA HIS A 786 7.11 37.89 4.18
C HIS A 786 8.23 37.83 5.25
N TYR A 787 9.05 36.76 5.26
CA TYR A 787 10.15 36.54 6.22
C TYR A 787 11.55 36.41 5.60
N SER A 788 11.67 36.17 4.28
CA SER A 788 12.95 35.93 3.60
C SER A 788 13.56 37.20 3.00
N GLY A 789 13.98 38.12 3.88
CA GLY A 789 15.13 38.98 3.65
C GLY A 789 16.39 38.36 4.25
N GLY A 790 16.86 37.20 3.75
CA GLY A 790 18.17 36.66 4.11
C GLY A 790 18.27 35.13 4.25
N GLY A 791 19.24 34.54 3.55
CA GLY A 791 19.75 33.16 3.71
C GLY A 791 19.13 32.17 2.72
N GLY A 792 19.83 31.60 1.74
CA GLY A 792 21.18 31.02 1.80
C GLY A 792 21.12 29.51 1.57
N GLY A 793 20.45 29.05 0.51
CA GLY A 793 20.27 27.62 0.22
C GLY A 793 19.77 27.28 -1.19
N SER A 794 19.11 28.21 -1.89
CA SER A 794 18.63 28.03 -3.27
C SER A 794 19.72 28.17 -4.34
N GLY A 795 20.76 28.97 -4.09
CA GLY A 795 21.75 29.34 -5.12
C GLY A 795 22.63 28.20 -5.65
N ALA A 796 22.96 27.20 -4.84
CA ALA A 796 23.73 26.03 -5.32
C ALA A 796 22.86 25.12 -6.20
N GLN A 797 21.57 24.98 -5.86
CA GLN A 797 20.61 24.19 -6.60
C GLN A 797 20.27 24.84 -7.95
N GLU A 798 20.17 26.17 -7.97
CA GLU A 798 19.89 26.97 -9.17
C GLU A 798 21.08 26.99 -10.12
N ARG A 799 22.32 27.03 -9.59
CA ARG A 799 23.54 26.87 -10.40
C ARG A 799 23.65 25.50 -11.07
N VAL A 800 23.29 24.42 -10.38
CA VAL A 800 23.25 23.07 -10.98
C VAL A 800 22.16 22.98 -12.04
N TRP A 801 21.00 23.62 -11.80
CA TRP A 801 19.91 23.69 -12.78
C TRP A 801 20.30 24.48 -14.03
N GLU A 802 20.96 25.63 -13.87
CA GLU A 802 21.52 26.40 -14.99
C GLU A 802 22.63 25.62 -15.70
N ALA A 803 23.48 24.88 -14.98
CA ALA A 803 24.47 23.99 -15.59
C ALA A 803 23.81 22.86 -16.41
N MET A 804 22.71 22.27 -15.93
CA MET A 804 21.94 21.27 -16.69
C MET A 804 21.26 21.89 -17.93
N LYS A 805 20.70 23.10 -17.84
CA LYS A 805 20.16 23.81 -19.01
C LYS A 805 21.25 24.13 -20.04
N THR A 806 22.42 24.58 -19.57
CA THR A 806 23.57 24.90 -20.41
C THR A 806 24.09 23.63 -21.10
N ALA A 807 24.20 22.52 -20.35
CA ALA A 807 24.58 21.22 -20.91
C ALA A 807 23.55 20.71 -21.92
N ALA A 808 22.26 20.88 -21.66
CA ALA A 808 21.21 20.54 -22.61
C ALA A 808 21.31 21.37 -23.90
N GLY A 809 21.50 22.69 -23.79
CA GLY A 809 21.72 23.57 -24.94
C GLY A 809 22.97 23.18 -25.75
N TRP A 810 24.07 22.85 -25.07
CA TRP A 810 25.28 22.38 -25.72
C TRP A 810 25.09 21.04 -26.46
N VAL A 811 24.34 20.09 -25.87
CA VAL A 811 23.99 18.82 -26.53
C VAL A 811 23.10 19.07 -27.76
N VAL A 812 22.12 19.98 -27.66
CA VAL A 812 21.29 20.37 -28.80
C VAL A 812 22.14 20.96 -29.93
N ASP A 813 23.07 21.84 -29.62
CA ASP A 813 23.97 22.46 -30.59
C ASP A 813 24.99 21.47 -31.18
N ALA A 814 25.47 20.52 -30.38
CA ALA A 814 26.38 19.47 -30.82
C ALA A 814 25.67 18.49 -31.76
N VAL A 815 24.43 18.10 -31.45
CA VAL A 815 23.59 17.25 -32.32
C VAL A 815 23.17 17.99 -33.60
N GLY A 816 22.88 19.29 -33.49
CA GLY A 816 22.59 20.15 -34.64
C GLY A 816 23.79 20.27 -35.60
N ARG A 817 25.00 20.43 -35.06
CA ARG A 817 26.26 20.46 -35.84
C ARG A 817 26.63 19.11 -36.43
N ALA A 818 26.51 18.02 -35.66
CA ALA A 818 26.84 16.66 -36.12
C ALA A 818 25.86 16.13 -37.19
N SER A 819 24.61 16.61 -37.20
CA SER A 819 23.60 16.21 -38.19
C SER A 819 23.58 17.07 -39.46
N GLY A 820 24.51 18.02 -39.62
CA GLY A 820 24.55 18.92 -40.78
C GLY A 820 23.29 19.77 -40.94
N GLY A 821 22.60 20.10 -39.85
CA GLY A 821 21.36 20.87 -39.87
C GLY A 821 20.10 20.10 -40.26
N ARG A 822 20.16 18.76 -40.46
CA ARG A 822 18.95 17.94 -40.70
C ARG A 822 18.11 17.72 -39.45
N VAL A 823 18.71 17.76 -38.26
CA VAL A 823 18.00 17.67 -36.98
C VAL A 823 18.04 19.03 -36.29
N ARG A 824 17.05 19.88 -36.57
CA ARG A 824 16.81 21.12 -35.81
C ARG A 824 15.85 20.81 -34.66
N LEU A 825 16.36 20.78 -33.43
CA LEU A 825 15.52 20.88 -32.24
C LEU A 825 15.04 22.32 -32.17
N ARG A 826 13.77 22.55 -32.51
CA ARG A 826 13.20 23.88 -32.69
C ARG A 826 12.96 24.55 -31.33
N ASP A 827 13.60 25.69 -31.09
CA ASP A 827 13.23 26.65 -30.05
C ASP A 827 11.89 27.30 -30.41
N SER A 828 10.88 27.09 -29.58
CA SER A 828 9.62 27.84 -29.61
C SER A 828 9.15 28.01 -28.17
N TRP A 829 9.71 28.99 -27.48
CA TRP A 829 9.04 29.65 -26.37
C TRP A 829 8.04 30.63 -26.97
N GLU A 830 6.79 30.20 -27.09
CA GLU A 830 5.52 30.94 -27.17
C GLU A 830 4.48 30.07 -27.89
N GLY A 831 3.23 30.22 -27.45
CA GLY A 831 2.24 29.14 -27.35
C GLY A 831 1.66 28.58 -28.65
N GLU A 832 1.44 27.28 -28.64
CA GLU A 832 0.25 26.59 -29.18
C GLU A 832 0.28 25.14 -28.67
N ARG A 833 -0.68 24.76 -27.82
CA ARG A 833 -0.87 23.37 -27.37
C ARG A 833 -1.93 22.73 -28.28
N ASP A 834 -1.49 22.04 -29.31
CA ASP A 834 -2.33 21.06 -29.99
C ASP A 834 -2.34 19.75 -29.19
N GLY A 835 -3.55 19.37 -28.77
CA GLY A 835 -3.85 18.10 -28.15
C GLY A 835 -4.01 16.99 -29.19
N ILE A 836 -3.49 15.80 -28.91
CA ILE A 836 -3.91 14.56 -29.56
C ILE A 836 -3.82 13.44 -28.52
N LEU A 837 -4.96 12.83 -28.22
CA LEU A 837 -5.29 11.44 -28.58
C LEU A 837 -6.71 11.17 -28.08
N ASP A 838 -7.68 11.55 -28.91
CA ASP A 838 -9.01 10.95 -28.90
C ASP A 838 -8.97 9.80 -29.91
N GLY A 839 -9.45 8.63 -29.49
CA GLY A 839 -9.56 7.45 -30.31
C GLY A 839 -11.02 7.16 -30.53
N THR A 840 -11.57 7.63 -31.65
CA THR A 840 -12.88 7.21 -32.15
C THR A 840 -12.83 7.06 -33.67
N GLU A 841 -13.56 6.05 -34.11
CA GLU A 841 -13.59 5.43 -35.43
C GLU A 841 -13.97 6.36 -36.58
N GLU A 842 -13.51 6.00 -37.79
CA GLU A 842 -13.75 6.66 -39.07
C GLU A 842 -15.23 6.62 -39.50
N VAL A 843 -15.82 7.78 -39.84
CA VAL A 843 -16.80 7.95 -40.93
C VAL A 843 -16.56 9.33 -41.56
N GLY A 844 -16.43 9.38 -42.89
CA GLY A 844 -15.78 10.48 -43.61
C GLY A 844 -16.63 11.67 -44.09
N GLY A 845 -15.94 12.57 -44.81
CA GLY A 845 -16.50 13.48 -45.81
C GLY A 845 -16.23 14.99 -45.62
N GLY A 846 -15.48 15.60 -46.55
CA GLY A 846 -15.84 16.90 -47.17
C GLY A 846 -15.09 18.18 -46.76
N ASP A 847 -14.14 18.58 -47.62
CA ASP A 847 -13.74 19.92 -48.11
C ASP A 847 -14.03 21.23 -47.36
N GLY A 848 -13.04 22.14 -47.40
CA GLY A 848 -13.27 23.60 -47.36
C GLY A 848 -12.09 24.45 -46.88
N ALA A 849 -11.37 25.09 -47.81
CA ALA A 849 -10.29 26.06 -47.59
C ALA A 849 -10.77 27.44 -47.08
N VAL A 850 -9.86 28.29 -46.57
CA VAL A 850 -9.58 29.70 -46.99
C VAL A 850 -8.55 30.41 -46.07
N GLU A 851 -7.85 31.35 -46.71
CA GLU A 851 -6.60 32.09 -46.47
C GLU A 851 -6.56 33.23 -45.42
N THR A 852 -5.33 33.43 -44.89
CA THR A 852 -4.51 34.66 -44.66
C THR A 852 -5.07 35.95 -44.05
N THR A 853 -4.30 36.57 -43.11
CA THR A 853 -3.50 37.81 -43.36
C THR A 853 -2.73 38.33 -42.12
N SER A 854 -1.67 39.10 -42.41
CA SER A 854 -0.54 39.57 -41.60
C SER A 854 -0.68 40.95 -40.92
N HIS A 855 0.13 41.26 -39.90
CA HIS A 855 1.25 42.25 -39.87
C HIS A 855 1.50 43.00 -38.52
N ARG A 856 2.81 43.12 -38.21
CA ARG A 856 3.59 44.31 -37.73
C ARG A 856 3.91 44.60 -36.23
N SER A 857 5.21 44.38 -35.91
CA SER A 857 6.27 45.30 -35.40
C SER A 857 6.28 45.92 -33.97
N LEU A 858 7.22 45.45 -33.11
CA LEU A 858 8.42 46.07 -32.45
C LEU A 858 8.42 47.58 -32.00
N PRO A 859 9.37 48.07 -31.12
CA PRO A 859 10.43 47.44 -30.28
C PRO A 859 10.73 48.01 -28.85
N ARG A 860 11.56 47.24 -28.08
CA ARG A 860 12.71 47.55 -27.15
C ARG A 860 12.66 48.67 -26.08
N TYR A 861 13.24 48.35 -24.90
CA TYR A 861 14.44 49.02 -24.33
C TYR A 861 15.24 48.09 -23.37
N SER A 862 16.54 48.35 -23.26
CA SER A 862 17.62 47.63 -22.53
C SER A 862 18.16 48.51 -21.39
N CYS A 863 18.74 47.92 -20.34
CA CYS A 863 19.91 48.47 -19.65
C CYS A 863 20.72 47.39 -18.91
N VAL A 864 22.04 47.56 -18.99
CA VAL A 864 23.17 46.78 -18.45
C VAL A 864 23.73 47.51 -17.21
N VAL A 865 24.49 46.84 -16.33
CA VAL A 865 25.78 47.30 -15.72
C VAL A 865 26.30 46.31 -14.65
N ASP A 866 27.42 45.66 -15.01
CA ASP A 866 28.72 45.42 -14.35
C ASP A 866 29.00 44.64 -13.04
N ASN A 867 30.09 43.87 -13.18
CA ASN A 867 30.83 42.99 -12.25
C ASN A 867 31.82 43.74 -11.34
N VAL A 868 32.13 43.15 -10.17
CA VAL A 868 33.43 43.27 -9.46
C VAL A 868 33.83 41.91 -8.83
N ASN A 869 35.15 41.66 -8.82
CA ASN A 869 35.88 40.41 -8.57
C ASN A 869 36.19 40.03 -7.09
N MET A 870 36.38 38.70 -6.91
CA MET A 870 37.44 37.96 -6.17
C MET A 870 37.58 37.90 -4.61
N VAL A 871 37.56 36.63 -4.12
CA VAL A 871 38.64 35.90 -3.38
C VAL A 871 38.49 35.49 -1.90
N ASN A 872 38.82 34.20 -1.69
CA ASN A 872 39.37 33.47 -0.52
C ASN A 872 38.50 32.66 0.44
N MET A 873 39.17 31.61 0.94
CA MET A 873 38.71 30.29 1.37
C MET A 873 39.20 30.03 2.80
N ALA A 874 38.43 29.23 3.56
CA ALA A 874 38.86 28.20 4.52
C ALA A 874 39.16 28.51 6.03
N ILE A 875 38.58 27.62 6.87
CA ILE A 875 39.07 27.00 8.14
C ILE A 875 38.85 27.70 9.51
N SER A 876 38.07 27.06 10.42
CA SER A 876 38.57 26.45 11.70
C SER A 876 37.46 26.03 12.70
N ILE A 877 37.29 24.71 12.87
CA ILE A 877 37.39 23.87 14.09
C ILE A 877 37.10 24.45 15.51
N ALA A 878 36.13 23.79 16.18
CA ALA A 878 35.99 23.31 17.57
C ALA A 878 36.47 24.09 18.82
N LYS A 879 35.58 24.20 19.82
CA LYS A 879 35.79 23.83 21.25
C LYS A 879 34.53 24.06 22.10
N SER A 880 34.05 23.04 22.81
CA SER A 880 34.04 22.98 24.30
C SER A 880 32.99 22.01 24.83
N SER A 881 33.46 21.18 25.76
CA SER A 881 32.79 20.11 26.48
C SER A 881 31.94 20.59 27.67
N ALA A 882 31.11 19.64 28.14
CA ALA A 882 30.84 19.27 29.53
C ALA A 882 29.65 19.89 30.31
N MET A 883 29.10 19.00 31.17
CA MET A 883 28.07 19.17 32.22
C MET A 883 26.63 19.34 31.70
N GLY A 884 25.60 18.68 32.22
CA GLY A 884 25.43 17.81 33.38
C GLY A 884 23.93 17.49 33.49
N ILE A 885 23.61 16.44 34.24
CA ILE A 885 22.25 16.01 34.59
C ILE A 885 21.49 17.17 35.26
N PRO A 886 20.16 17.29 35.07
CA PRO A 886 19.30 17.25 36.26
C PRO A 886 18.01 16.46 36.07
N SER A 887 17.74 15.67 37.09
CA SER A 887 16.44 15.19 37.52
C SER A 887 15.62 16.31 38.18
N ALA A 888 14.29 16.12 38.11
CA ALA A 888 13.24 16.68 38.96
C ALA A 888 13.06 18.22 39.01
N CYS A 889 11.87 18.67 38.59
CA CYS A 889 11.19 19.76 39.26
C CYS A 889 9.69 19.49 39.34
N THR A 890 9.22 19.33 40.58
CA THR A 890 7.84 19.24 41.01
C THR A 890 7.30 20.65 41.27
N CYS A 891 5.97 20.78 41.15
CA CYS A 891 5.12 21.86 41.69
C CYS A 891 4.88 23.11 40.81
N CYS A 892 3.70 23.11 40.16
CA CYS A 892 2.75 24.21 40.30
C CYS A 892 1.34 23.61 40.29
N GLY A 893 0.70 23.57 41.46
CA GLY A 893 -0.69 23.15 41.63
C GLY A 893 -1.62 24.35 41.67
N ALA A 894 -2.75 24.26 40.95
CA ALA A 894 -4.09 24.63 41.42
C ALA A 894 -5.07 24.75 40.23
N CYS A 895 -5.92 23.72 40.07
CA CYS A 895 -7.25 23.65 39.41
C CYS A 895 -7.37 22.23 38.81
N ALA A 896 -8.23 21.31 39.23
CA ALA A 896 -9.40 21.34 40.10
C ALA A 896 -9.51 19.98 40.82
N LYS A 897 -9.92 19.99 42.09
CA LYS A 897 -10.35 18.79 42.81
C LYS A 897 -11.68 18.33 42.21
N ALA A 898 -11.67 17.21 41.50
CA ALA A 898 -12.83 16.35 41.32
C ALA A 898 -12.54 15.07 42.11
N ASP A 899 -13.42 14.72 43.06
CA ASP A 899 -13.34 13.47 43.82
C ASP A 899 -13.18 12.27 42.86
N THR A 900 -11.98 11.72 42.78
CA THR A 900 -11.72 10.56 41.92
C THR A 900 -12.10 9.30 42.66
N ASN A 901 -13.30 8.79 42.38
CA ASN A 901 -13.72 7.43 42.71
C ASN A 901 -12.62 6.43 42.29
N ARG A 902 -12.10 5.60 43.22
CA ARG A 902 -10.96 4.69 42.94
C ARG A 902 -11.36 3.59 41.96
N PHE A 903 -12.64 3.17 41.97
CA PHE A 903 -13.19 2.27 40.96
C PHE A 903 -13.10 2.87 39.55
N ASP A 904 -13.39 4.16 39.37
CA ASP A 904 -13.24 4.82 38.07
C ASP A 904 -11.75 4.92 37.65
N GLY A 905 -10.85 5.02 38.63
CA GLY A 905 -9.41 4.87 38.43
C GLY A 905 -9.02 3.48 37.93
N LEU A 906 -9.58 2.41 38.52
CA LEU A 906 -9.39 1.03 38.06
C LEU A 906 -9.91 0.86 36.62
N VAL A 907 -11.11 1.36 36.31
CA VAL A 907 -11.69 1.27 34.95
C VAL A 907 -10.75 1.92 33.92
N ARG A 908 -10.24 3.12 34.21
CA ARG A 908 -9.25 3.79 33.33
C ARG A 908 -7.95 3.00 33.22
N ALA A 909 -7.40 2.51 34.32
CA ALA A 909 -6.16 1.75 34.31
C ALA A 909 -6.30 0.43 33.52
N LEU A 910 -7.43 -0.26 33.63
CA LEU A 910 -7.73 -1.45 32.82
C LEU A 910 -7.86 -1.10 31.34
N LYS A 911 -8.50 0.03 31.01
CA LYS A 911 -8.63 0.52 29.63
C LYS A 911 -7.29 0.90 29.02
N ASP A 912 -6.43 1.59 29.78
CA ASP A 912 -5.09 1.98 29.36
C ASP A 912 -4.17 0.76 29.19
N ALA A 913 -4.23 -0.19 30.13
CA ALA A 913 -3.46 -1.43 30.06
C ALA A 913 -3.88 -2.33 28.88
N LEU A 914 -5.15 -2.29 28.48
CA LEU A 914 -5.62 -2.98 27.28
C LEU A 914 -5.21 -2.25 25.99
N GLY A 915 -4.88 -0.94 26.03
CA GLY A 915 -4.39 -0.18 24.87
C GLY A 915 -5.28 -0.29 23.61
N PRO A 916 -4.71 -0.16 22.40
CA PRO A 916 -5.41 -0.41 21.12
C PRO A 916 -5.51 -1.91 20.74
N SER A 917 -5.07 -2.82 21.63
CA SER A 917 -4.89 -4.27 21.40
C SER A 917 -6.21 -4.99 21.06
N SER A 918 -6.11 -6.26 20.63
CA SER A 918 -7.28 -7.09 20.26
C SER A 918 -7.88 -7.93 21.40
N GLY A 919 -7.39 -7.75 22.64
CA GLY A 919 -7.82 -8.47 23.86
C GLY A 919 -6.67 -9.22 24.55
N LEU A 920 -6.96 -9.92 25.66
CA LEU A 920 -6.02 -10.73 26.49
C LEU A 920 -5.24 -11.81 25.71
N THR A 921 -5.66 -12.18 24.50
CA THR A 921 -4.98 -13.16 23.63
C THR A 921 -3.95 -12.54 22.69
N SER A 922 -3.70 -11.23 22.81
CA SER A 922 -2.78 -10.50 21.95
C SER A 922 -1.41 -10.46 22.64
N ASP A 923 -0.32 -10.69 21.90
CA ASP A 923 1.05 -10.76 22.44
C ASP A 923 1.51 -9.46 23.15
N ASP A 924 0.76 -8.37 22.98
CA ASP A 924 0.97 -7.05 23.58
C ASP A 924 0.24 -6.82 24.92
N VAL A 925 -0.55 -7.80 25.41
CA VAL A 925 -1.31 -7.68 26.68
C VAL A 925 -0.77 -8.64 27.74
N ASP A 926 -0.16 -8.09 28.79
CA ASP A 926 0.26 -8.87 29.96
C ASP A 926 -0.95 -9.18 30.88
N VAL A 927 -1.40 -10.44 30.87
CA VAL A 927 -2.48 -10.94 31.73
C VAL A 927 -2.15 -10.76 33.21
N ASP A 928 -0.89 -10.91 33.61
CA ASP A 928 -0.45 -10.75 34.99
C ASP A 928 -0.51 -9.29 35.42
N GLN A 929 -0.30 -8.34 34.51
CA GLN A 929 -0.50 -6.92 34.77
C GLN A 929 -1.97 -6.61 35.04
N LEU A 930 -2.90 -7.12 34.24
CA LEU A 930 -4.35 -6.93 34.44
C LEU A 930 -4.84 -7.58 35.74
N ASN A 931 -4.31 -8.77 36.05
CA ASN A 931 -4.58 -9.46 37.31
C ASN A 931 -4.09 -8.63 38.51
N ARG A 932 -2.86 -8.07 38.43
CA ARG A 932 -2.32 -7.16 39.45
C ARG A 932 -3.16 -5.89 39.62
N LEU A 933 -3.67 -5.31 38.54
CA LEU A 933 -4.53 -4.12 38.60
C LEU A 933 -5.85 -4.43 39.31
N MET A 934 -6.51 -5.54 38.98
CA MET A 934 -7.72 -5.98 39.69
C MET A 934 -7.45 -6.34 41.15
N ALA A 935 -6.32 -7.00 41.44
CA ALA A 935 -5.95 -7.37 42.81
C ALA A 935 -5.64 -6.13 43.67
N LYS A 936 -5.00 -5.10 43.09
CA LYS A 936 -4.65 -3.85 43.78
C LYS A 936 -5.86 -3.03 44.21
N TYR A 937 -6.98 -3.14 43.51
CA TYR A 937 -8.20 -2.46 43.90
C TYR A 937 -8.89 -3.19 45.06
N GLU A 938 -9.08 -2.49 46.18
CA GLU A 938 -9.85 -2.97 47.33
C GLU A 938 -11.31 -2.50 47.19
N SER A 939 -12.24 -3.43 47.26
CA SER A 939 -13.65 -3.16 46.98
C SER A 939 -14.31 -2.27 48.03
N ASP A 940 -14.90 -1.15 47.61
CA ASP A 940 -15.84 -0.34 48.42
C ASP A 940 -17.21 -0.26 47.70
N PRO A 941 -18.31 -0.73 48.30
CA PRO A 941 -19.65 -0.65 47.71
C PRO A 941 -20.09 0.76 47.30
N ARG A 942 -19.61 1.81 47.96
CA ARG A 942 -19.96 3.20 47.62
C ARG A 942 -19.44 3.61 46.24
N GLU A 943 -18.41 2.93 45.75
CA GLU A 943 -17.70 3.27 44.52
C GLU A 943 -18.32 2.63 43.26
N TRP A 944 -18.81 1.38 43.36
CA TRP A 944 -19.35 0.62 42.22
C TRP A 944 -20.85 0.33 42.29
N SER A 945 -21.53 0.59 43.41
CA SER A 945 -22.97 0.28 43.59
C SER A 945 -23.88 0.85 42.51
N ARG A 946 -23.53 2.00 41.92
CA ARG A 946 -24.27 2.59 40.79
C ARG A 946 -24.42 1.66 39.58
N PHE A 947 -23.49 0.72 39.40
CA PHE A 947 -23.50 -0.27 38.33
C PHE A 947 -24.11 -1.62 38.77
N ALA A 948 -24.25 -1.87 40.07
CA ALA A 948 -24.69 -3.15 40.61
C ALA A 948 -26.21 -3.24 40.76
N MET A 949 -26.94 -3.30 39.64
CA MET A 949 -28.39 -3.50 39.62
C MET A 949 -28.74 -4.99 39.63
N GLY A 950 -29.35 -5.48 40.71
CA GLY A 950 -29.80 -6.88 40.87
C GLY A 950 -31.29 -7.09 40.59
N ASP A 951 -31.69 -8.33 40.33
CA ASP A 951 -33.09 -8.76 40.15
C ASP A 951 -33.25 -10.20 40.66
N GLU A 952 -34.01 -10.38 41.75
CA GLU A 952 -34.20 -11.69 42.41
C GLU A 952 -34.86 -12.73 41.50
N SER A 953 -35.61 -12.31 40.48
CA SER A 953 -36.24 -13.23 39.53
C SER A 953 -35.23 -13.97 38.65
N ARG A 954 -34.03 -13.40 38.47
CA ARG A 954 -32.95 -13.95 37.63
C ARG A 954 -31.89 -14.65 38.48
N GLY A 955 -31.14 -15.56 37.87
CA GLY A 955 -29.97 -16.17 38.53
C GLY A 955 -28.88 -15.14 38.83
N TYR A 956 -28.64 -14.27 37.86
CA TYR A 956 -27.79 -13.08 38.00
C TYR A 956 -28.17 -12.03 36.95
N THR A 957 -27.79 -10.78 37.18
CA THR A 957 -27.90 -9.68 36.20
C THR A 957 -26.53 -9.31 35.66
N ARG A 958 -26.48 -8.80 34.42
CA ARG A 958 -25.25 -8.37 33.74
C ARG A 958 -25.32 -6.88 33.48
N ASN A 959 -24.48 -6.10 34.14
CA ASN A 959 -24.53 -4.65 34.09
C ASN A 959 -23.26 -4.10 33.43
N LEU A 960 -23.39 -3.45 32.28
CA LEU A 960 -22.27 -2.91 31.52
C LEU A 960 -21.70 -1.67 32.21
N VAL A 961 -20.41 -1.72 32.54
CA VAL A 961 -19.67 -0.61 33.14
C VAL A 961 -18.95 0.20 32.07
N ASP A 962 -18.18 -0.47 31.21
CA ASP A 962 -17.40 0.16 30.14
C ASP A 962 -17.15 -0.85 29.00
N GLU A 963 -17.17 -0.39 27.75
CA GLU A 963 -16.85 -1.18 26.55
C GLU A 963 -15.34 -1.14 26.21
N GLY A 964 -14.51 -0.61 27.11
CA GLY A 964 -13.07 -0.44 26.94
C GLY A 964 -12.73 0.33 25.67
N ASN A 965 -12.07 -0.37 24.74
CA ASN A 965 -11.66 0.10 23.41
C ASN A 965 -12.57 -0.44 22.27
N GLY A 966 -13.76 -0.97 22.59
CA GLY A 966 -14.67 -1.63 21.64
C GLY A 966 -14.36 -3.11 21.37
N LYS A 967 -13.29 -3.65 21.96
CA LYS A 967 -12.84 -5.05 21.87
C LYS A 967 -12.74 -5.76 23.24
N SER A 968 -13.27 -5.16 24.30
CA SER A 968 -13.40 -5.75 25.63
C SER A 968 -14.72 -5.31 26.26
N ASN A 969 -15.28 -6.09 27.18
CA ASN A 969 -16.41 -5.64 27.98
C ASN A 969 -16.11 -5.78 29.46
N LEU A 970 -16.26 -4.68 30.21
CA LEU A 970 -16.21 -4.69 31.66
C LEU A 970 -17.64 -4.68 32.21
N LEU A 971 -17.98 -5.73 32.96
CA LEU A 971 -19.32 -6.00 33.47
C LEU A 971 -19.31 -6.15 34.99
N VAL A 972 -20.32 -5.61 35.66
CA VAL A 972 -20.64 -5.96 37.05
C VAL A 972 -21.80 -6.95 37.02
N LEU A 973 -21.55 -8.16 37.52
CA LEU A 973 -22.55 -9.20 37.69
C LEU A 973 -23.05 -9.20 39.12
N VAL A 974 -24.37 -9.17 39.29
CA VAL A 974 -25.03 -9.26 40.60
C VAL A 974 -25.75 -10.60 40.67
N TRP A 975 -25.33 -11.43 41.62
CA TRP A 975 -25.77 -12.82 41.78
C TRP A 975 -26.83 -12.93 42.86
N SER A 976 -28.00 -13.42 42.50
CA SER A 976 -29.12 -13.59 43.42
C SER A 976 -28.80 -14.66 44.48
N PRO A 977 -29.25 -14.49 45.73
CA PRO A 977 -29.04 -15.47 46.80
C PRO A 977 -29.51 -16.87 46.40
N GLY A 978 -28.70 -17.90 46.69
CA GLY A 978 -29.02 -19.30 46.42
C GLY A 978 -29.19 -19.66 44.93
N LYS A 979 -28.67 -18.85 43.99
CA LYS A 979 -28.74 -19.10 42.55
C LYS A 979 -27.36 -19.00 41.90
N GLY A 980 -27.25 -19.52 40.67
CA GLY A 980 -26.03 -19.46 39.88
C GLY A 980 -26.28 -19.53 38.39
N SER A 981 -25.19 -19.50 37.62
CA SER A 981 -25.24 -19.65 36.18
C SER A 981 -25.57 -21.09 35.78
N PRO A 982 -26.00 -21.34 34.53
CA PRO A 982 -25.83 -22.66 33.93
C PRO A 982 -24.32 -22.98 33.76
N ILE A 983 -24.00 -24.24 33.48
CA ILE A 983 -22.66 -24.63 33.02
C ILE A 983 -22.49 -24.08 31.62
N HIS A 984 -21.49 -23.23 31.38
CA HIS A 984 -21.35 -22.52 30.11
C HIS A 984 -19.89 -22.33 29.67
N ASP A 985 -19.73 -22.10 28.37
CA ASP A 985 -18.50 -21.61 27.75
C ASP A 985 -18.48 -20.08 27.62
N HIS A 986 -17.32 -19.53 27.28
CA HIS A 986 -17.07 -18.11 27.08
C HIS A 986 -16.97 -17.72 25.61
N GLY A 987 -17.41 -18.58 24.67
CA GLY A 987 -17.38 -18.28 23.24
C GLY A 987 -15.98 -17.95 22.71
N ASN A 988 -14.96 -18.65 23.21
CA ASN A 988 -13.54 -18.42 22.95
C ASN A 988 -13.04 -17.05 23.43
N ALA A 989 -13.55 -16.58 24.58
CA ALA A 989 -13.11 -15.36 25.26
C ALA A 989 -12.44 -15.69 26.60
N HIS A 990 -11.54 -14.81 27.01
CA HIS A 990 -10.86 -14.84 28.29
C HIS A 990 -11.62 -13.94 29.27
N CYS A 991 -11.75 -14.40 30.53
CA CYS A 991 -12.44 -13.70 31.59
C CYS A 991 -11.53 -13.54 32.81
N LEU A 992 -11.32 -12.29 33.23
CA LEU A 992 -10.81 -11.98 34.56
C LEU A 992 -11.99 -11.56 35.46
N MET A 993 -12.18 -12.30 36.55
CA MET A 993 -13.25 -12.12 37.50
C MET A 993 -12.67 -11.66 38.84
N LYS A 994 -13.16 -10.55 39.39
CA LYS A 994 -12.89 -10.12 40.78
C LYS A 994 -14.17 -10.15 41.61
N ILE A 995 -14.12 -10.69 42.81
CA ILE A 995 -15.25 -10.63 43.75
C ILE A 995 -15.26 -9.26 44.44
N LEU A 996 -16.33 -8.50 44.23
CA LEU A 996 -16.50 -7.17 44.83
C LEU A 996 -17.25 -7.23 46.17
N ARG A 997 -18.17 -8.18 46.35
CA ARG A 997 -18.91 -8.36 47.60
C ARG A 997 -19.41 -9.79 47.73
N GLY A 998 -19.30 -10.36 48.92
CA GLY A 998 -19.77 -11.72 49.22
C GLY A 998 -18.84 -12.81 48.70
N ASN A 999 -19.32 -14.05 48.63
CA ASN A 999 -18.55 -15.21 48.21
C ASN A 999 -19.23 -15.91 47.03
N LEU A 1000 -18.45 -16.35 46.05
CA LEU A 1000 -18.95 -17.11 44.89
C LEU A 1000 -18.20 -18.43 44.76
N THR A 1001 -18.95 -19.51 44.54
CA THR A 1001 -18.39 -20.84 44.27
C THR A 1001 -18.31 -21.06 42.77
N GLU A 1002 -17.09 -21.31 42.27
CA GLU A 1002 -16.82 -21.69 40.88
C GLU A 1002 -16.59 -23.20 40.80
N THR A 1003 -17.43 -23.91 40.03
CA THR A 1003 -17.23 -25.32 39.69
C THR A 1003 -16.82 -25.42 38.22
N ARG A 1004 -15.66 -26.01 37.93
CA ARG A 1004 -15.14 -26.25 36.57
C ARG A 1004 -15.37 -27.69 36.16
N TYR A 1005 -15.71 -27.89 34.90
CA TYR A 1005 -16.00 -29.17 34.28
C TYR A 1005 -15.18 -29.37 33.01
N ASP A 1006 -14.88 -30.63 32.69
CA ASP A 1006 -14.21 -31.00 31.44
C ASP A 1006 -15.17 -30.89 30.25
N PHE A 1007 -14.64 -30.66 29.05
CA PHE A 1007 -15.47 -30.69 27.84
C PHE A 1007 -15.96 -32.12 27.55
N PRO A 1008 -17.22 -32.29 27.12
CA PRO A 1008 -17.74 -33.61 26.77
C PRO A 1008 -16.97 -34.19 25.57
N LYS A 1009 -16.47 -35.42 25.71
CA LYS A 1009 -15.67 -36.12 24.69
C LYS A 1009 -16.56 -36.96 23.79
N GLY A 1010 -16.97 -36.42 22.64
CA GLY A 1010 -17.75 -37.12 21.59
C GLY A 1010 -19.26 -36.80 21.60
N ASP A 1011 -19.98 -37.31 20.61
CA ASP A 1011 -21.43 -37.06 20.40
C ASP A 1011 -22.35 -37.92 21.30
N GLY A 1012 -21.80 -38.65 22.29
CA GLY A 1012 -22.55 -39.49 23.22
C GLY A 1012 -23.03 -38.72 24.47
N GLU A 1013 -24.22 -39.04 24.98
CA GLU A 1013 -24.74 -38.45 26.22
C GLU A 1013 -23.96 -38.99 27.43
N THR A 1014 -23.05 -38.15 27.96
CA THR A 1014 -22.22 -38.49 29.13
C THR A 1014 -22.29 -37.35 30.16
N PRO A 1015 -22.39 -37.65 31.45
CA PRO A 1015 -22.46 -36.63 32.50
C PRO A 1015 -21.18 -35.79 32.56
N MET A 1016 -21.34 -34.50 32.86
CA MET A 1016 -20.23 -33.55 32.92
C MET A 1016 -19.32 -33.88 34.11
N ARG A 1017 -18.04 -34.11 33.84
CA ARG A 1017 -17.03 -34.42 34.87
C ARG A 1017 -16.50 -33.14 35.51
N VAL A 1018 -16.65 -33.02 36.84
CA VAL A 1018 -16.06 -31.91 37.62
C VAL A 1018 -14.54 -32.06 37.67
N ILE A 1019 -13.82 -30.99 37.30
CA ILE A 1019 -12.37 -30.87 37.39
C ILE A 1019 -11.97 -30.25 38.73
N SER A 1020 -12.66 -29.19 39.15
CA SER A 1020 -12.36 -28.48 40.38
C SER A 1020 -13.57 -27.69 40.87
N GLU A 1021 -13.63 -27.47 42.18
CA GLU A 1021 -14.61 -26.60 42.83
C GLU A 1021 -13.88 -25.70 43.81
N LYS A 1022 -14.03 -24.38 43.68
CA LYS A 1022 -13.32 -23.39 44.50
C LYS A 1022 -14.26 -22.27 44.92
N VAL A 1023 -14.21 -21.90 46.20
CA VAL A 1023 -14.93 -20.74 46.74
C VAL A 1023 -14.00 -19.53 46.70
N HIS A 1024 -14.39 -18.50 45.97
CA HIS A 1024 -13.70 -17.20 45.91
C HIS A 1024 -14.35 -16.23 46.88
N LYS A 1025 -13.55 -15.62 47.75
CA LYS A 1025 -13.96 -14.65 48.76
C LYS A 1025 -13.87 -13.23 48.22
N GLU A 1026 -14.43 -12.28 48.97
CA GLU A 1026 -14.34 -10.85 48.65
C GLU A 1026 -12.88 -10.41 48.41
N ASN A 1027 -12.68 -9.61 47.38
CA ASN A 1027 -11.40 -9.16 46.82
C ASN A 1027 -10.56 -10.21 46.07
N ASP A 1028 -10.90 -11.49 46.09
CA ASP A 1028 -10.21 -12.51 45.28
C ASP A 1028 -10.37 -12.21 43.79
N VAL A 1029 -9.32 -12.54 43.03
CA VAL A 1029 -9.31 -12.47 41.56
C VAL A 1029 -9.11 -13.89 41.00
N ALA A 1030 -9.89 -14.22 39.99
CA ALA A 1030 -9.89 -15.50 39.32
C ALA A 1030 -9.83 -15.29 37.81
N TYR A 1031 -9.25 -16.26 37.12
CA TYR A 1031 -9.10 -16.26 35.67
C TYR A 1031 -9.75 -17.51 35.07
N MET A 1032 -10.48 -17.32 33.98
CA MET A 1032 -11.15 -18.39 33.25
C MET A 1032 -11.04 -18.16 31.73
N ALA A 1033 -10.83 -19.26 31.00
CA ALA A 1033 -10.87 -19.32 29.54
C ALA A 1033 -11.37 -20.72 29.12
N ASP A 1034 -11.89 -20.85 27.90
CA ASP A 1034 -12.44 -22.11 27.41
C ASP A 1034 -11.38 -23.23 27.32
N GLU A 1035 -10.10 -22.91 27.25
CA GLU A 1035 -9.01 -23.91 27.31
C GLU A 1035 -8.93 -24.62 28.67
N LEU A 1036 -9.42 -23.97 29.74
CA LEU A 1036 -9.43 -24.52 31.10
C LEU A 1036 -10.68 -25.38 31.39
N GLY A 1037 -11.62 -25.48 30.43
CA GLY A 1037 -12.88 -26.20 30.56
C GLY A 1037 -14.10 -25.28 30.47
N VAL A 1038 -15.26 -25.82 30.86
CA VAL A 1038 -16.50 -25.04 31.04
C VAL A 1038 -16.79 -24.91 32.52
N HIS A 1039 -17.53 -23.88 32.94
CA HIS A 1039 -17.73 -23.66 34.36
C HIS A 1039 -19.13 -23.20 34.72
N ARG A 1040 -19.40 -23.24 36.02
CA ARG A 1040 -20.58 -22.67 36.65
C ARG A 1040 -20.14 -21.82 37.83
N VAL A 1041 -20.72 -20.63 37.97
CA VAL A 1041 -20.54 -19.78 39.15
C VAL A 1041 -21.85 -19.70 39.91
N TRP A 1042 -21.79 -19.88 41.23
CA TRP A 1042 -22.96 -20.02 42.08
C TRP A 1042 -22.81 -19.21 43.37
N ASN A 1043 -23.85 -18.49 43.75
CA ASN A 1043 -23.95 -17.82 45.03
C ASN A 1043 -24.66 -18.73 46.05
N GLN A 1044 -23.89 -19.34 46.96
CA GLN A 1044 -24.43 -20.18 48.04
C GLN A 1044 -24.85 -19.36 49.28
N GLY A 1045 -24.60 -18.04 49.27
CA GLY A 1045 -24.96 -17.15 50.35
C GLY A 1045 -26.46 -16.81 50.41
N SER A 1046 -26.87 -16.30 51.56
CA SER A 1046 -28.22 -15.78 51.82
C SER A 1046 -28.43 -14.34 51.32
N ASP A 1047 -27.36 -13.68 50.87
CA ASP A 1047 -27.35 -12.28 50.45
C ASP A 1047 -26.81 -12.14 49.02
N PHE A 1048 -27.08 -11.01 48.36
CA PHE A 1048 -26.57 -10.74 47.01
C PHE A 1048 -25.04 -10.70 47.00
N ALA A 1049 -24.45 -11.42 46.05
CA ALA A 1049 -23.01 -11.35 45.77
C ALA A 1049 -22.75 -10.53 44.51
N VAL A 1050 -21.62 -9.83 44.46
CA VAL A 1050 -21.26 -8.94 43.34
C VAL A 1050 -19.86 -9.26 42.86
N SER A 1051 -19.69 -9.34 41.55
CA SER A 1051 -18.39 -9.61 40.91
C SER A 1051 -18.18 -8.73 39.69
N LEU A 1052 -16.95 -8.27 39.48
CA LEU A 1052 -16.48 -7.57 38.29
C LEU A 1052 -15.90 -8.58 37.31
N HIS A 1053 -16.30 -8.50 36.04
CA HIS A 1053 -15.86 -9.41 34.97
C HIS A 1053 -15.34 -8.59 33.79
N LEU A 1054 -14.09 -8.84 33.40
CA LEU A 1054 -13.50 -8.31 32.18
C LEU A 1054 -13.41 -9.43 31.14
N TYR A 1055 -14.21 -9.31 30.09
CA TYR A 1055 -14.22 -10.26 28.97
C TYR A 1055 -13.48 -9.70 27.77
N THR A 1056 -12.55 -10.48 27.21
CA THR A 1056 -11.88 -10.14 25.96
C THR A 1056 -11.61 -11.38 25.10
N PRO A 1057 -11.91 -11.34 23.79
CA PRO A 1057 -12.81 -10.40 23.13
C PRO A 1057 -14.28 -10.59 23.60
N PRO A 1058 -15.20 -9.63 23.38
CA PRO A 1058 -16.58 -9.67 23.86
C PRO A 1058 -17.48 -10.62 23.03
N ASN A 1059 -16.98 -11.81 22.70
CA ASN A 1059 -17.64 -12.76 21.81
C ASN A 1059 -19.00 -13.21 22.34
N VAL A 1060 -19.14 -13.41 23.65
CA VAL A 1060 -20.42 -13.80 24.26
C VAL A 1060 -21.52 -12.75 24.03
N ALA A 1061 -21.17 -11.46 24.08
CA ALA A 1061 -22.14 -10.39 23.85
C ALA A 1061 -22.58 -10.29 22.37
N LYS A 1062 -21.69 -10.63 21.43
CA LYS A 1062 -21.95 -10.52 19.97
C LYS A 1062 -22.49 -11.82 19.34
N GLY A 1063 -22.03 -12.98 19.82
CA GLY A 1063 -22.26 -14.30 19.23
C GLY A 1063 -23.08 -15.25 20.10
N GLY A 1064 -23.22 -14.99 21.41
CA GLY A 1064 -23.82 -15.91 22.37
C GLY A 1064 -22.80 -16.86 23.01
N CYS A 1065 -23.30 -17.73 23.90
CA CYS A 1065 -22.52 -18.80 24.53
C CYS A 1065 -23.28 -20.12 24.44
N HIS A 1066 -22.58 -21.22 24.65
CA HIS A 1066 -23.19 -22.52 24.81
C HIS A 1066 -23.36 -22.86 26.29
N ILE A 1067 -24.50 -23.46 26.61
CA ILE A 1067 -24.79 -24.03 27.91
C ILE A 1067 -24.83 -25.56 27.80
N PHE A 1068 -24.40 -26.21 28.88
CA PHE A 1068 -24.26 -27.67 28.95
C PHE A 1068 -25.16 -28.22 30.05
N ASN A 1069 -25.86 -29.30 29.74
CA ASN A 1069 -26.63 -30.03 30.74
C ASN A 1069 -25.67 -30.89 31.60
N ALA A 1070 -25.80 -30.83 32.93
CA ALA A 1070 -24.90 -31.52 33.85
C ALA A 1070 -24.98 -33.06 33.77
N GLU A 1071 -26.16 -33.62 33.52
CA GLU A 1071 -26.41 -35.06 33.52
C GLU A 1071 -26.12 -35.71 32.17
N THR A 1072 -26.38 -35.01 31.06
CA THR A 1072 -26.26 -35.56 29.71
C THR A 1072 -25.10 -35.02 28.90
N GLY A 1073 -24.45 -33.92 29.35
CA GLY A 1073 -23.39 -33.24 28.60
C GLY A 1073 -23.87 -32.53 27.33
N LYS A 1074 -25.19 -32.56 27.06
CA LYS A 1074 -25.78 -32.02 25.84
C LYS A 1074 -25.59 -30.50 25.76
N LYS A 1075 -25.03 -30.06 24.64
CA LYS A 1075 -24.74 -28.67 24.32
C LYS A 1075 -25.94 -27.97 23.69
N SER A 1076 -26.29 -26.78 24.17
CA SER A 1076 -27.30 -25.90 23.54
C SER A 1076 -26.78 -24.47 23.44
N HIS A 1077 -27.09 -23.79 22.35
CA HIS A 1077 -26.56 -22.44 22.07
C HIS A 1077 -27.58 -21.37 22.42
N VAL A 1078 -27.18 -20.40 23.27
CA VAL A 1078 -28.01 -19.26 23.66
C VAL A 1078 -27.58 -18.04 22.86
N LYS A 1079 -28.44 -17.61 21.92
CA LYS A 1079 -28.23 -16.38 21.14
C LYS A 1079 -28.70 -15.18 21.97
N ASN A 1080 -27.96 -14.06 21.91
CA ASN A 1080 -28.26 -12.77 22.55
C ASN A 1080 -28.19 -12.75 24.09
N CYS A 1081 -26.95 -12.84 24.57
CA CYS A 1081 -26.56 -12.58 25.94
C CYS A 1081 -26.53 -11.05 26.23
N GLY A 1082 -27.71 -10.41 26.26
CA GLY A 1082 -27.86 -8.96 26.46
C GLY A 1082 -27.54 -8.47 27.88
N TYR A 1083 -27.43 -7.15 28.04
CA TYR A 1083 -27.23 -6.50 29.33
C TYR A 1083 -28.55 -6.15 30.01
N TYR A 1084 -28.57 -6.17 31.34
CA TYR A 1084 -29.69 -5.72 32.17
C TYR A 1084 -29.69 -4.21 32.38
N SER A 1085 -28.50 -3.63 32.51
CA SER A 1085 -28.28 -2.19 32.58
C SER A 1085 -26.97 -1.83 31.86
N ALA A 1086 -26.86 -0.58 31.42
CA ALA A 1086 -25.65 -0.03 30.83
C ALA A 1086 -25.30 1.33 31.45
N TYR A 1087 -24.03 1.50 31.81
CA TYR A 1087 -23.49 2.74 32.38
C TYR A 1087 -24.27 3.23 33.61
N GLY A 1088 -24.77 2.29 34.42
CA GLY A 1088 -25.55 2.58 35.62
C GLY A 1088 -27.00 3.00 35.36
N LYS A 1089 -27.54 2.72 34.16
CA LYS A 1089 -28.96 2.93 33.81
C LYS A 1089 -29.58 1.64 33.28
N ARG A 1090 -30.77 1.30 33.76
CA ARG A 1090 -31.53 0.12 33.30
C ARG A 1090 -31.88 0.28 31.82
N LEU A 1091 -31.65 -0.78 31.04
CA LEU A 1091 -31.94 -0.83 29.60
C LEU A 1091 -33.41 -1.15 29.31
#